data_AF-A0A2I0QHF3-F1
#
_entry.id   AF-A0A2I0QHF3-F1
#
_cell.length_a   1.000
_cell.length_b   1.000
_cell.length_c   1.000
_cell.angle_alpha   90.00
_cell.angle_beta   90.00
_cell.angle_gamma   90.00
#
_symmetry.space_group_name_H-M   'P 1'
#
loop_
_entity.id
_entity.type
_entity.pdbx_description
1 polymer ?
#
loop_
_entity_poly.entity_id
_entity_poly.type
_entity_poly.pdbx_seq_one_letter_code
_entity_poly.pdbx_strand_id
1 'polypeptide(L)'
;AREGLQLAITGASAHAAHGRHLVHALIEKFGRNFPLDTAENTEVRAPNIQLVCGYKPETIGDLERGINYFEEQITKLASCLNVGTESSDFDYNSKALHAGMLDHVGMEICDLAQIAALNFPKGEPNPKLAEFGFGSVNKEKPIILCVGHNVLAGASAIDYAEANNKDVEICGICCTALDLGRYRTGAKIVGPLSYQLPYIRSGIADVVISDEQCIRVDLLENLKKLKTPLIATTDKYVSGLEDLSGENSEEIIEKLMSGEIPGCYLHDLEKLGEVAVQVAMKIKERKKNVQNEKTENLNLYEGAIKKTNDCINCGLCKKACPVGVDNHLIIQSINQIFNKAEECKTSEEVTGNKETENTVHKDKEHIVADKIINLLKQKEYTVTALAKEVGCSRQYIYNVLQKISNEKSSELTKRNIGKETYYSLIKGLNEYYKITEEVKSCIECKLCNKNCPNDIQISDLISAIKEGKEIGAKEISILKDCAMCGLCQKKCPKKINIREVVRVERERRNIIADIKFLTKEEILAAVGCSIWPNGGKELGEILEEFIKRNFIVVVSGCSAMAAASDYSGTHNLFEKYRGNFGPGNIVNVGSCVANSHITGAAMKVANIFAKRNLRANFEEIADYILNRVGAVGLAWGAMSAKAVAIGNGVNRLGIPVILGPQGVKYRKDLRGDVENPYENNSEIFDYGRKNLGLLDRWKCYNTANGEIFDSEPAPLHLSYAANTKEEVMLLISKLTLRPGDNTKGRSIKLSHYIDIYRKYGGKGKYTFPDDLDKFIRVEGDIPMAMSDEIKEIL
;
A
#
# COMPACT_ATOMS: atom_id res chain seq x y z
N ALA A 1 14.12 -7.81 -27.65
CA ALA A 1 14.37 -6.42 -27.20
C ALA A 1 13.31 -5.42 -27.72
N ARG A 2 13.11 -5.28 -29.05
CA ARG A 2 12.10 -4.36 -29.63
C ARG A 2 10.69 -4.50 -29.05
N GLU A 3 10.20 -5.72 -28.91
CA GLU A 3 8.86 -5.98 -28.31
C GLU A 3 8.82 -5.61 -26.83
N GLY A 4 9.94 -5.74 -26.10
CA GLY A 4 10.05 -5.28 -24.72
C GLY A 4 9.96 -3.76 -24.61
N LEU A 5 10.57 -3.02 -25.55
CA LEU A 5 10.38 -1.57 -25.67
C LEU A 5 8.92 -1.23 -25.98
N GLN A 6 8.28 -1.95 -26.92
CA GLN A 6 6.86 -1.74 -27.24
C GLN A 6 5.97 -1.91 -26.01
N LEU A 7 6.16 -2.96 -25.21
CA LEU A 7 5.42 -3.16 -23.97
C LEU A 7 5.68 -2.05 -22.94
N ALA A 8 6.93 -1.62 -22.79
CA ALA A 8 7.28 -0.54 -21.88
C ALA A 8 6.61 0.79 -22.30
N ILE A 9 6.64 1.12 -23.59
CA ILE A 9 5.96 2.31 -24.14
C ILE A 9 4.46 2.23 -23.90
N THR A 10 3.82 1.10 -24.26
CA THR A 10 2.37 0.93 -24.06
C THR A 10 1.97 1.08 -22.59
N GLY A 11 2.75 0.50 -21.67
CA GLY A 11 2.51 0.63 -20.24
C GLY A 11 2.66 2.07 -19.75
N ALA A 12 3.77 2.72 -20.13
CA ALA A 12 4.06 4.09 -19.74
C ALA A 12 3.02 5.08 -20.28
N SER A 13 2.64 4.94 -21.55
CA SER A 13 1.58 5.75 -22.18
C SER A 13 0.26 5.62 -21.44
N ALA A 14 -0.07 4.45 -20.90
CA ALA A 14 -1.32 4.27 -20.16
C ALA A 14 -1.34 5.07 -18.84
N HIS A 15 -0.24 5.09 -18.08
CA HIS A 15 -0.19 5.91 -16.86
C HIS A 15 -0.12 7.40 -17.17
N ALA A 16 0.64 7.81 -18.19
CA ALA A 16 0.71 9.21 -18.58
C ALA A 16 -0.60 9.75 -19.15
N ALA A 17 -1.31 8.97 -19.98
CA ALA A 17 -2.61 9.37 -20.51
C ALA A 17 -3.67 9.51 -19.41
N HIS A 18 -3.62 8.63 -18.38
CA HIS A 18 -4.44 8.79 -17.19
C HIS A 18 -4.08 10.09 -16.45
N GLY A 19 -2.79 10.34 -16.20
CA GLY A 19 -2.31 11.58 -15.59
C GLY A 19 -2.73 12.84 -16.36
N ARG A 20 -2.62 12.83 -17.70
CA ARG A 20 -3.01 13.93 -18.58
C ARG A 20 -4.49 14.26 -18.46
N HIS A 21 -5.33 13.25 -18.60
CA HIS A 21 -6.78 13.41 -18.50
C HIS A 21 -7.17 13.97 -17.14
N LEU A 22 -6.62 13.39 -16.07
CA LEU A 22 -6.91 13.80 -14.71
C LEU A 22 -6.43 15.23 -14.42
N VAL A 23 -5.19 15.57 -14.76
CA VAL A 23 -4.64 16.92 -14.52
C VAL A 23 -5.45 17.98 -15.26
N HIS A 24 -5.86 17.73 -16.51
CA HIS A 24 -6.72 18.67 -17.23
C HIS A 24 -8.07 18.87 -16.54
N ALA A 25 -8.77 17.79 -16.20
CA ALA A 25 -10.08 17.87 -15.53
C ALA A 25 -9.99 18.57 -14.16
N LEU A 26 -8.92 18.31 -13.40
CA LEU A 26 -8.70 18.97 -12.10
C LEU A 26 -8.31 20.45 -12.25
N ILE A 27 -7.55 20.81 -13.28
CA ILE A 27 -7.25 22.21 -13.60
C ILE A 27 -8.52 22.96 -13.99
N GLU A 28 -9.40 22.35 -14.78
CA GLU A 28 -10.68 22.94 -15.16
C GLU A 28 -11.57 23.17 -13.93
N LYS A 29 -11.63 22.19 -13.02
CA LYS A 29 -12.47 22.26 -11.82
C LYS A 29 -11.92 23.18 -10.72
N PHE A 30 -10.62 23.15 -10.46
CA PHE A 30 -10.01 23.81 -9.29
C PHE A 30 -9.05 24.95 -9.64
N GLY A 31 -8.73 25.14 -10.92
CA GLY A 31 -7.79 26.13 -11.41
C GLY A 31 -6.33 25.67 -11.38
N ARG A 32 -5.53 26.24 -12.28
CA ARG A 32 -4.09 25.91 -12.44
C ARG A 32 -3.27 26.13 -11.16
N ASN A 33 -3.62 27.14 -10.38
CA ASN A 33 -2.88 27.55 -9.18
C ASN A 33 -3.25 26.74 -7.93
N PHE A 34 -4.06 25.68 -8.05
CA PHE A 34 -4.42 24.85 -6.92
C PHE A 34 -3.15 24.23 -6.29
N PRO A 35 -2.92 24.40 -4.97
CA PRO A 35 -1.68 23.95 -4.33
C PRO A 35 -1.50 22.43 -4.31
N LEU A 36 -0.27 21.96 -4.53
CA LEU A 36 0.12 20.54 -4.34
C LEU A 36 0.45 20.25 -2.88
N ASP A 37 -0.58 20.18 -2.06
CA ASP A 37 -0.50 19.70 -0.69
C ASP A 37 -0.71 18.18 -0.63
N THR A 38 0.37 17.43 -0.79
CA THR A 38 0.32 15.97 -1.01
C THR A 38 0.94 15.14 0.10
N ALA A 39 1.59 15.76 1.07
CA ALA A 39 2.22 15.06 2.18
C ALA A 39 2.41 16.01 3.38
N GLU A 40 2.07 15.52 4.57
CA GLU A 40 2.19 16.31 5.80
C GLU A 40 3.62 16.33 6.36
N ASN A 41 4.41 15.28 6.09
CA ASN A 41 5.62 14.97 6.86
C ASN A 41 6.89 14.88 6.00
N THR A 42 6.97 15.58 4.87
CA THR A 42 8.18 15.59 4.02
C THR A 42 8.28 16.83 3.13
N GLU A 43 9.50 17.37 3.00
CA GLU A 43 9.80 18.45 2.05
C GLU A 43 10.01 17.93 0.61
N VAL A 44 10.25 16.62 0.45
CA VAL A 44 10.44 15.95 -0.84
C VAL A 44 9.11 15.36 -1.30
N ARG A 45 8.23 16.19 -1.86
CA ARG A 45 6.88 15.76 -2.26
C ARG A 45 6.82 15.01 -3.59
N ALA A 46 7.62 15.43 -4.56
CA ALA A 46 7.65 14.89 -5.92
C ALA A 46 9.07 14.40 -6.30
N PRO A 47 9.54 13.28 -5.74
CA PRO A 47 10.90 12.81 -5.98
C PRO A 47 11.17 12.39 -7.43
N ASN A 48 10.25 11.72 -8.13
CA ASN A 48 10.47 11.27 -9.50
C ASN A 48 10.54 12.47 -10.47
N ILE A 49 9.63 13.45 -10.33
CA ILE A 49 9.64 14.70 -11.13
C ILE A 49 10.93 15.49 -10.86
N GLN A 50 11.34 15.64 -9.61
CA GLN A 50 12.60 16.34 -9.29
C GLN A 50 13.81 15.61 -9.87
N LEU A 51 13.84 14.29 -9.76
CA LEU A 51 14.95 13.47 -10.25
C LEU A 51 15.10 13.51 -11.76
N VAL A 52 13.99 13.42 -12.49
CA VAL A 52 14.00 13.31 -13.96
C VAL A 52 13.91 14.67 -14.63
N CYS A 53 13.00 15.54 -14.17
CA CYS A 53 12.70 16.82 -14.81
C CYS A 53 13.44 18.00 -14.17
N GLY A 54 14.08 17.82 -13.01
CA GLY A 54 14.95 18.83 -12.40
C GLY A 54 14.24 20.00 -11.71
N TYR A 55 12.92 19.96 -11.56
CA TYR A 55 12.14 21.02 -10.92
C TYR A 55 11.23 20.49 -9.81
N LYS A 56 10.86 21.37 -8.87
CA LYS A 56 9.92 21.07 -7.78
C LYS A 56 8.56 21.67 -8.15
N PRO A 57 7.51 20.87 -8.38
CA PRO A 57 6.16 21.38 -8.62
C PRO A 57 5.53 21.88 -7.32
N GLU A 58 4.78 22.98 -7.38
CA GLU A 58 4.08 23.58 -6.22
C GLU A 58 2.56 23.64 -6.42
N THR A 59 2.09 23.61 -7.67
CA THR A 59 0.69 23.67 -8.07
C THR A 59 0.34 22.56 -9.06
N ILE A 60 -0.95 22.23 -9.21
CA ILE A 60 -1.40 21.24 -10.20
C ILE A 60 -0.99 21.67 -11.63
N GLY A 61 -1.01 22.97 -11.93
CA GLY A 61 -0.53 23.51 -13.21
C GLY A 61 0.94 23.21 -13.49
N ASP A 62 1.79 23.09 -12.47
CA ASP A 62 3.20 22.74 -12.64
C ASP A 62 3.41 21.29 -13.11
N LEU A 63 2.42 20.41 -12.89
CA LEU A 63 2.49 19.01 -13.30
C LEU A 63 2.45 18.84 -14.82
N GLU A 64 1.80 19.78 -15.54
CA GLU A 64 1.75 19.74 -17.01
C GLU A 64 3.14 19.80 -17.64
N ARG A 65 4.10 20.50 -17.02
CA ARG A 65 5.48 20.54 -17.51
C ARG A 65 6.10 19.14 -17.55
N GLY A 66 5.82 18.31 -16.55
CA GLY A 66 6.29 16.93 -16.48
C GLY A 66 5.59 16.03 -17.49
N ILE A 67 4.27 16.19 -17.69
CA ILE A 67 3.53 15.42 -18.70
C ILE A 67 3.95 15.82 -20.12
N ASN A 68 4.14 17.11 -20.41
CA ASN A 68 4.61 17.57 -21.72
C ASN A 68 5.98 16.95 -22.07
N TYR A 69 6.90 16.90 -21.09
CA TYR A 69 8.18 16.22 -21.26
C TYR A 69 7.98 14.72 -21.51
N PHE A 70 7.12 14.06 -20.73
CA PHE A 70 6.80 12.65 -20.93
C PHE A 70 6.29 12.39 -22.36
N GLU A 71 5.32 13.17 -22.83
CA GLU A 71 4.67 13.00 -24.14
C GLU A 71 5.67 13.21 -25.29
N GLU A 72 6.57 14.19 -25.17
CA GLU A 72 7.66 14.36 -26.14
C GLU A 72 8.56 13.12 -26.20
N GLN A 73 8.95 12.58 -25.04
CA GLN A 73 9.84 11.43 -24.97
C GLN A 73 9.18 10.14 -25.46
N ILE A 74 7.90 9.93 -25.14
CA ILE A 74 7.18 8.72 -25.55
C ILE A 74 6.99 8.67 -27.07
N THR A 75 6.76 9.82 -27.72
CA THR A 75 6.71 9.92 -29.19
C THR A 75 8.04 9.55 -29.82
N LYS A 76 9.17 10.04 -29.26
CA LYS A 76 10.52 9.67 -29.71
C LYS A 76 10.75 8.16 -29.57
N LEU A 77 10.43 7.57 -28.41
CA LEU A 77 10.58 6.13 -28.17
C LEU A 77 9.70 5.29 -29.11
N ALA A 78 8.46 5.70 -29.35
CA ALA A 78 7.56 5.03 -30.29
C ALA A 78 8.11 5.05 -31.72
N SER A 79 8.75 6.16 -32.13
CA SER A 79 9.40 6.25 -33.45
C SER A 79 10.51 5.20 -33.63
N CYS A 80 11.21 4.84 -32.55
CA CYS A 80 12.24 3.79 -32.56
C CYS A 80 11.69 2.36 -32.79
N LEU A 81 10.37 2.17 -32.82
CA LEU A 81 9.76 0.89 -33.20
C LEU A 81 9.57 0.75 -34.71
N ASN A 82 9.70 1.85 -35.46
CA ASN A 82 9.54 1.84 -36.91
C ASN A 82 10.70 1.09 -37.59
N VAL A 83 10.42 0.51 -38.75
CA VAL A 83 11.41 -0.21 -39.56
C VAL A 83 12.56 0.73 -39.92
N GLY A 84 13.80 0.27 -39.78
CA GLY A 84 15.01 1.01 -40.14
C GLY A 84 15.46 2.05 -39.12
N THR A 85 15.06 1.94 -37.84
CA THR A 85 15.48 2.86 -36.77
C THR A 85 16.56 2.26 -35.85
N GLU A 86 16.18 1.57 -34.77
CA GLU A 86 17.11 0.91 -33.85
C GLU A 86 17.36 -0.56 -34.25
N SER A 87 18.63 -0.97 -34.24
CA SER A 87 19.07 -2.33 -34.59
C SER A 87 19.75 -3.08 -33.44
N SER A 88 20.21 -2.37 -32.42
CA SER A 88 20.93 -2.92 -31.26
C SER A 88 19.95 -3.36 -30.17
N ASP A 89 20.07 -4.62 -29.73
CA ASP A 89 19.26 -5.15 -28.65
C ASP A 89 19.57 -4.45 -27.31
N PHE A 90 20.84 -4.12 -27.07
CA PHE A 90 21.29 -3.32 -25.93
C PHE A 90 20.63 -1.95 -25.90
N ASP A 91 20.58 -1.25 -27.03
CA ASP A 91 19.99 0.09 -27.09
C ASP A 91 18.47 0.08 -26.98
N TYR A 92 17.80 -0.95 -27.51
CA TYR A 92 16.38 -1.19 -27.21
C TYR A 92 16.14 -1.38 -25.71
N ASN A 93 17.02 -2.09 -25.03
CA ASN A 93 16.91 -2.30 -23.58
C ASN A 93 17.13 -1.01 -22.80
N SER A 94 18.12 -0.20 -23.18
CA SER A 94 18.33 1.14 -22.60
C SER A 94 17.11 2.04 -22.78
N LYS A 95 16.53 2.06 -23.99
CA LYS A 95 15.28 2.79 -24.30
C LYS A 95 14.08 2.28 -23.50
N ALA A 96 13.97 0.96 -23.28
CA ALA A 96 12.89 0.40 -22.46
C ALA A 96 13.01 0.79 -20.98
N LEU A 97 14.24 0.88 -20.45
CA LEU A 97 14.50 1.41 -19.11
C LEU A 97 14.19 2.92 -19.03
N HIS A 98 14.48 3.68 -20.09
CA HIS A 98 14.08 5.10 -20.20
C HIS A 98 12.55 5.26 -20.17
N ALA A 99 11.83 4.43 -20.93
CA ALA A 99 10.36 4.40 -20.89
C ALA A 99 9.82 4.11 -19.47
N GLY A 100 10.43 3.17 -18.76
CA GLY A 100 10.07 2.87 -17.38
C GLY A 100 10.39 4.01 -16.38
N MET A 101 11.50 4.71 -16.57
CA MET A 101 11.80 5.92 -15.79
C MET A 101 10.72 6.99 -15.97
N LEU A 102 10.31 7.24 -17.22
CA LEU A 102 9.23 8.16 -17.53
C LEU A 102 7.89 7.69 -16.94
N ASP A 103 7.62 6.38 -16.95
CA ASP A 103 6.42 5.81 -16.37
C ASP A 103 6.22 6.23 -14.91
N HIS A 104 7.29 6.19 -14.10
CA HIS A 104 7.24 6.63 -12.71
C HIS A 104 7.01 8.14 -12.55
N VAL A 105 7.42 8.96 -13.51
CA VAL A 105 7.07 10.39 -13.56
C VAL A 105 5.57 10.56 -13.86
N GLY A 106 5.03 9.87 -14.86
CA GLY A 106 3.61 9.92 -15.21
C GLY A 106 2.70 9.43 -14.07
N MET A 107 3.11 8.34 -13.41
CA MET A 107 2.46 7.81 -12.20
C MET A 107 2.49 8.80 -11.03
N GLU A 108 3.64 9.43 -10.77
CA GLU A 108 3.77 10.44 -9.70
C GLU A 108 2.88 11.65 -9.96
N ILE A 109 2.86 12.16 -11.20
CA ILE A 109 2.00 13.27 -11.59
C ILE A 109 0.53 12.93 -11.35
N CYS A 110 0.09 11.75 -11.80
CA CYS A 110 -1.29 11.32 -11.65
C CYS A 110 -1.69 11.28 -10.17
N ASP A 111 -0.93 10.57 -9.33
CA ASP A 111 -1.33 10.38 -7.94
C ASP A 111 -1.18 11.67 -7.10
N LEU A 112 -0.17 12.51 -7.36
CA LEU A 112 -0.04 13.81 -6.69
C LEU A 112 -1.24 14.73 -6.98
N ALA A 113 -1.71 14.77 -8.22
CA ALA A 113 -2.87 15.56 -8.60
C ALA A 113 -4.15 15.08 -7.87
N GLN A 114 -4.36 13.76 -7.79
CA GLN A 114 -5.48 13.17 -7.05
C GLN A 114 -5.39 13.48 -5.56
N ILE A 115 -4.21 13.30 -4.94
CA ILE A 115 -4.03 13.56 -3.51
C ILE A 115 -4.36 15.01 -3.18
N ALA A 116 -3.81 15.95 -3.95
CA ALA A 116 -4.02 17.36 -3.71
C ALA A 116 -5.49 17.77 -3.91
N ALA A 117 -6.05 17.47 -5.09
CA ALA A 117 -7.36 18.01 -5.48
C ALA A 117 -8.56 17.25 -4.88
N LEU A 118 -8.42 15.95 -4.67
CA LEU A 118 -9.50 15.08 -4.18
C LEU A 118 -9.37 14.75 -2.69
N ASN A 119 -8.41 15.38 -2.01
CA ASN A 119 -8.17 15.25 -0.58
C ASN A 119 -7.95 13.79 -0.14
N PHE A 120 -7.12 13.04 -0.88
CA PHE A 120 -6.74 11.69 -0.47
C PHE A 120 -5.81 11.72 0.76
N PRO A 121 -5.65 10.57 1.48
CA PRO A 121 -4.75 10.50 2.63
C PRO A 121 -3.30 10.92 2.31
N LYS A 122 -2.69 11.74 3.19
CA LYS A 122 -1.39 12.40 2.99
C LYS A 122 -0.24 11.78 3.79
N GLY A 123 -0.15 10.45 3.76
CA GLY A 123 0.88 9.69 4.49
C GLY A 123 0.52 9.39 5.95
N GLU A 124 -0.78 9.25 6.24
CA GLU A 124 -1.28 8.85 7.55
C GLU A 124 -0.86 7.40 7.89
N PRO A 125 -0.28 7.13 9.07
CA PRO A 125 0.22 5.81 9.43
C PRO A 125 -0.87 4.82 9.85
N ASN A 126 -2.07 5.30 10.20
CA ASN A 126 -3.21 4.49 10.63
C ASN A 126 -4.50 4.97 9.93
N PRO A 127 -4.58 4.88 8.59
CA PRO A 127 -5.78 5.28 7.88
C PRO A 127 -6.94 4.34 8.26
N LYS A 128 -8.18 4.82 8.17
CA LYS A 128 -9.36 4.00 8.40
C LYS A 128 -9.39 2.84 7.40
N LEU A 129 -9.55 1.61 7.89
CA LEU A 129 -9.70 0.43 7.03
C LEU A 129 -11.00 0.54 6.22
N ALA A 130 -10.91 0.22 4.93
CA ALA A 130 -12.04 0.12 4.02
C ALA A 130 -12.57 -1.32 3.98
N GLU A 131 -13.86 -1.48 3.70
CA GLU A 131 -14.45 -2.80 3.52
C GLU A 131 -14.08 -3.38 2.15
N PHE A 132 -13.85 -4.70 2.12
CA PHE A 132 -13.31 -5.42 0.97
C PHE A 132 -14.11 -6.69 0.66
N GLY A 133 -14.22 -7.00 -0.63
CA GLY A 133 -14.77 -8.25 -1.13
C GLY A 133 -16.23 -8.15 -1.56
N PHE A 134 -16.70 -9.19 -2.24
CA PHE A 134 -18.09 -9.30 -2.73
C PHE A 134 -19.12 -9.04 -1.62
N GLY A 135 -18.92 -9.65 -0.45
CA GLY A 135 -19.85 -9.58 0.69
C GLY A 135 -19.93 -8.21 1.38
N SER A 136 -19.05 -7.26 1.04
CA SER A 136 -19.10 -5.90 1.59
C SER A 136 -20.21 -5.04 0.96
N VAL A 137 -20.73 -5.44 -0.20
CA VAL A 137 -21.72 -4.66 -0.94
C VAL A 137 -23.13 -4.98 -0.44
N ASN A 138 -23.86 -3.96 0.02
CA ASN A 138 -25.24 -4.12 0.45
C ASN A 138 -26.19 -4.25 -0.75
N LYS A 139 -26.60 -5.48 -1.05
CA LYS A 139 -27.50 -5.77 -2.17
C LYS A 139 -28.92 -5.20 -2.04
N GLU A 140 -29.35 -4.69 -0.89
CA GLU A 140 -30.70 -4.14 -0.73
C GLU A 140 -30.82 -2.72 -1.31
N LYS A 141 -29.69 -2.04 -1.46
CA LYS A 141 -29.56 -0.72 -2.05
C LYS A 141 -29.39 -0.78 -3.58
N PRO A 142 -29.65 0.32 -4.31
CA PRO A 142 -29.23 0.48 -5.69
C PRO A 142 -27.70 0.43 -5.79
N ILE A 143 -27.16 -0.32 -6.74
CA ILE A 143 -25.70 -0.59 -6.82
C ILE A 143 -25.12 -0.04 -8.12
N ILE A 144 -24.12 0.83 -7.97
CA ILE A 144 -23.31 1.40 -9.05
C ILE A 144 -21.92 0.76 -8.98
N LEU A 145 -21.56 -0.01 -10.00
CA LEU A 145 -20.24 -0.64 -10.11
C LEU A 145 -19.33 0.18 -11.01
N CYS A 146 -18.19 0.64 -10.48
CA CYS A 146 -17.13 1.30 -11.25
C CYS A 146 -16.03 0.28 -11.62
N VAL A 147 -15.65 0.21 -12.89
CA VAL A 147 -14.60 -0.70 -13.38
C VAL A 147 -13.51 0.07 -14.11
N GLY A 148 -12.30 0.02 -13.55
CA GLY A 148 -11.06 0.45 -14.20
C GLY A 148 -10.14 1.30 -13.31
N HIS A 149 -9.80 2.54 -13.68
CA HIS A 149 -8.67 3.31 -13.11
C HIS A 149 -8.92 4.78 -12.75
N ASN A 150 -9.70 5.52 -13.54
CA ASN A 150 -9.89 6.95 -13.33
C ASN A 150 -11.02 7.19 -12.31
N VAL A 151 -10.63 7.73 -11.16
CA VAL A 151 -11.55 7.92 -10.03
C VAL A 151 -12.65 8.95 -10.29
N LEU A 152 -12.46 9.90 -11.22
CA LEU A 152 -13.35 11.06 -11.37
C LEU A 152 -14.80 10.68 -11.69
N ALA A 153 -15.01 9.66 -12.51
CA ALA A 153 -16.36 9.21 -12.88
C ALA A 153 -17.11 8.59 -11.68
N GLY A 154 -16.44 7.76 -10.88
CA GLY A 154 -17.06 7.23 -9.67
C GLY A 154 -17.22 8.31 -8.59
N ALA A 155 -16.28 9.25 -8.50
CA ALA A 155 -16.35 10.37 -7.57
C ALA A 155 -17.53 11.29 -7.86
N SER A 156 -17.85 11.57 -9.13
CA SER A 156 -19.03 12.39 -9.47
C SER A 156 -20.35 11.71 -9.11
N ALA A 157 -20.44 10.38 -9.25
CA ALA A 157 -21.60 9.62 -8.76
C ALA A 157 -21.73 9.69 -7.23
N ILE A 158 -20.62 9.65 -6.49
CA ILE A 158 -20.62 9.85 -5.03
C ILE A 158 -21.09 11.26 -4.68
N ASP A 159 -20.48 12.28 -5.30
CA ASP A 159 -20.81 13.69 -5.04
C ASP A 159 -22.29 13.99 -5.32
N TYR A 160 -22.84 13.48 -6.44
CA TYR A 160 -24.26 13.64 -6.76
C TYR A 160 -25.16 12.94 -5.74
N ALA A 161 -24.83 11.71 -5.33
CA ALA A 161 -25.61 10.97 -4.33
C ALA A 161 -25.60 11.67 -2.97
N GLU A 162 -24.44 12.17 -2.52
CA GLU A 162 -24.30 12.93 -1.27
C GLU A 162 -25.09 14.24 -1.33
N ALA A 163 -24.93 15.03 -2.41
CA ALA A 163 -25.61 16.32 -2.58
C ALA A 163 -27.15 16.19 -2.63
N ASN A 164 -27.65 15.06 -3.15
CA ASN A 164 -29.09 14.81 -3.31
C ASN A 164 -29.68 13.83 -2.28
N ASN A 165 -28.93 13.49 -1.22
CA ASN A 165 -29.32 12.56 -0.16
C ASN A 165 -29.87 11.22 -0.70
N LYS A 166 -29.21 10.65 -1.71
CA LYS A 166 -29.58 9.37 -2.32
C LYS A 166 -28.81 8.23 -1.65
N ASP A 167 -29.53 7.23 -1.16
CA ASP A 167 -28.92 6.04 -0.56
C ASP A 167 -28.59 5.00 -1.64
N VAL A 168 -27.39 5.10 -2.20
CA VAL A 168 -26.86 4.17 -3.20
C VAL A 168 -25.54 3.56 -2.74
N GLU A 169 -25.27 2.33 -3.19
CA GLU A 169 -24.04 1.62 -2.91
C GLU A 169 -23.08 1.77 -4.10
N ILE A 170 -21.99 2.50 -3.90
CA ILE A 170 -20.96 2.71 -4.93
C ILE A 170 -19.79 1.80 -4.62
N CYS A 171 -19.46 0.92 -5.56
CA CYS A 171 -18.41 -0.07 -5.41
C CYS A 171 -17.50 -0.11 -6.63
N GLY A 172 -16.27 -0.58 -6.46
CA GLY A 172 -15.27 -0.59 -7.53
C GLY A 172 -14.54 -1.91 -7.70
N ILE A 173 -14.05 -2.16 -8.92
CA ILE A 173 -13.08 -3.22 -9.25
C ILE A 173 -11.84 -2.61 -9.89
N CYS A 174 -10.66 -3.17 -9.59
CA CYS A 174 -9.34 -2.64 -9.99
C CYS A 174 -8.96 -1.32 -9.30
N CYS A 175 -8.08 -0.52 -9.92
CA CYS A 175 -7.48 0.66 -9.31
C CYS A 175 -8.50 1.71 -8.88
N THR A 176 -9.53 1.95 -9.69
CA THR A 176 -10.60 2.89 -9.35
C THR A 176 -11.27 2.53 -8.02
N ALA A 177 -11.34 1.25 -7.65
CA ALA A 177 -11.86 0.82 -6.35
C ALA A 177 -11.03 1.36 -5.17
N LEU A 178 -9.70 1.30 -5.28
CA LEU A 178 -8.80 1.82 -4.25
C LEU A 178 -8.89 3.34 -4.17
N ASP A 179 -8.94 4.02 -5.31
CA ASP A 179 -8.98 5.47 -5.36
C ASP A 179 -10.35 6.02 -4.91
N LEU A 180 -11.46 5.31 -5.18
CA LEU A 180 -12.76 5.63 -4.59
C LEU A 180 -12.75 5.43 -3.07
N GLY A 181 -12.10 4.37 -2.58
CA GLY A 181 -11.92 4.15 -1.14
C GLY A 181 -11.05 5.23 -0.47
N ARG A 182 -10.07 5.81 -1.20
CA ARG A 182 -9.28 6.97 -0.77
C ARG A 182 -10.10 8.26 -0.80
N TYR A 183 -11.00 8.42 -1.77
CA TYR A 183 -11.88 9.57 -1.88
C TYR A 183 -12.94 9.61 -0.76
N ARG A 184 -13.60 8.46 -0.53
CA ARG A 184 -14.62 8.27 0.49
C ARG A 184 -14.56 6.86 1.04
N THR A 185 -14.27 6.74 2.33
CA THR A 185 -14.19 5.42 3.02
C THR A 185 -15.51 4.62 3.01
N GLY A 186 -16.63 5.22 2.59
CA GLY A 186 -17.90 4.54 2.39
C GLY A 186 -17.99 3.72 1.10
N ALA A 187 -17.17 4.05 0.08
CA ALA A 187 -17.12 3.30 -1.17
C ALA A 187 -16.55 1.89 -0.95
N LYS A 188 -17.15 0.88 -1.58
CA LYS A 188 -16.78 -0.53 -1.37
C LYS A 188 -15.75 -1.02 -2.38
N ILE A 189 -14.77 -1.79 -1.91
CA ILE A 189 -13.75 -2.39 -2.76
C ILE A 189 -14.18 -3.82 -3.07
N VAL A 190 -14.67 -4.09 -4.27
CA VAL A 190 -15.13 -5.44 -4.65
C VAL A 190 -13.96 -6.40 -4.79
N GLY A 191 -12.88 -5.99 -5.47
CA GLY A 191 -11.71 -6.83 -5.61
C GLY A 191 -10.82 -6.54 -6.83
N PRO A 192 -9.85 -7.44 -7.08
CA PRO A 192 -8.87 -7.30 -8.16
C PRO A 192 -9.48 -7.57 -9.55
N LEU A 193 -8.67 -7.40 -10.59
CA LEU A 193 -9.08 -7.64 -11.98
C LEU A 193 -9.75 -9.01 -12.20
N SER A 194 -9.22 -10.07 -11.59
CA SER A 194 -9.77 -11.43 -11.72
C SER A 194 -11.22 -11.54 -11.22
N TYR A 195 -11.71 -10.57 -10.45
CA TYR A 195 -13.07 -10.56 -9.91
C TYR A 195 -14.10 -9.89 -10.84
N GLN A 196 -13.66 -9.22 -11.92
CA GLN A 196 -14.58 -8.54 -12.85
C GLN A 196 -15.68 -9.47 -13.36
N LEU A 197 -15.31 -10.56 -14.06
CA LEU A 197 -16.30 -11.41 -14.71
C LEU A 197 -17.24 -12.11 -13.72
N PRO A 198 -16.76 -12.70 -12.60
CA PRO A 198 -17.66 -13.28 -11.60
C PRO A 198 -18.61 -12.25 -10.98
N TYR A 199 -18.14 -11.02 -10.71
CA TYR A 199 -18.99 -9.99 -10.12
C TYR A 199 -20.03 -9.46 -11.12
N ILE A 200 -19.63 -9.19 -12.36
CA ILE A 200 -20.56 -8.78 -13.43
C ILE A 200 -21.65 -9.85 -13.59
N ARG A 201 -21.27 -11.11 -13.74
CA ARG A 201 -22.21 -12.22 -13.95
C ARG A 201 -23.10 -12.53 -12.75
N SER A 202 -22.79 -12.03 -11.56
CA SER A 202 -23.68 -12.14 -10.41
C SER A 202 -25.00 -11.37 -10.60
N GLY A 203 -25.05 -10.40 -11.52
CA GLY A 203 -26.25 -9.59 -11.78
C GLY A 203 -26.61 -8.60 -10.66
N ILE A 204 -25.72 -8.44 -9.66
CA ILE A 204 -25.95 -7.58 -8.49
C ILE A 204 -25.96 -6.10 -8.90
N ALA A 205 -25.07 -5.68 -9.80
CA ALA A 205 -24.99 -4.29 -10.24
C ALA A 205 -26.27 -3.87 -10.99
N ASP A 206 -26.78 -2.69 -10.63
CA ASP A 206 -27.94 -2.08 -11.28
C ASP A 206 -27.50 -1.20 -12.46
N VAL A 207 -26.32 -0.59 -12.37
CA VAL A 207 -25.64 0.11 -13.47
C VAL A 207 -24.13 -0.10 -13.34
N VAL A 208 -23.42 -0.10 -14.48
CA VAL A 208 -21.96 -0.16 -14.51
C VAL A 208 -21.39 1.09 -15.15
N ILE A 209 -20.39 1.70 -14.50
CA ILE A 209 -19.56 2.77 -15.03
C ILE A 209 -18.21 2.16 -15.41
N SER A 210 -17.75 2.40 -16.63
CA SER A 210 -16.43 1.98 -17.09
C SER A 210 -15.61 3.17 -17.59
N ASP A 211 -14.35 3.23 -17.19
CA ASP A 211 -13.44 4.32 -17.55
C ASP A 211 -12.40 3.90 -18.62
N GLU A 212 -11.21 3.51 -18.21
CA GLU A 212 -10.10 3.08 -19.02
C GLU A 212 -9.25 2.01 -18.32
N GLN A 213 -8.58 1.20 -19.14
CA GLN A 213 -7.53 0.25 -18.75
C GLN A 213 -7.98 -0.93 -17.89
N CYS A 214 -7.48 -2.12 -18.25
CA CYS A 214 -7.78 -3.38 -17.58
C CYS A 214 -9.28 -3.73 -17.51
N ILE A 215 -10.13 -3.07 -18.30
CA ILE A 215 -11.54 -3.42 -18.48
C ILE A 215 -11.59 -4.60 -19.45
N ARG A 216 -12.39 -5.63 -19.13
CA ARG A 216 -12.57 -6.75 -20.06
C ARG A 216 -13.28 -6.30 -21.33
N VAL A 217 -12.77 -6.74 -22.48
CA VAL A 217 -13.34 -6.42 -23.80
C VAL A 217 -14.76 -6.99 -24.00
N ASP A 218 -15.14 -8.01 -23.24
CA ASP A 218 -16.48 -8.62 -23.27
C ASP A 218 -17.44 -8.01 -22.22
N LEU A 219 -17.08 -6.91 -21.55
CA LEU A 219 -17.91 -6.28 -20.51
C LEU A 219 -19.33 -5.96 -21.03
N LEU A 220 -19.43 -5.22 -22.14
CA LEU A 220 -20.73 -4.82 -22.71
C LEU A 220 -21.57 -6.05 -23.11
N GLU A 221 -20.95 -7.09 -23.67
CA GLU A 221 -21.66 -8.32 -24.04
C GLU A 221 -22.26 -9.03 -22.82
N ASN A 222 -21.50 -9.12 -21.72
CA ASN A 222 -22.01 -9.72 -20.48
C ASN A 222 -23.13 -8.86 -19.86
N LEU A 223 -23.02 -7.53 -19.92
CA LEU A 223 -24.04 -6.61 -19.40
C LEU A 223 -25.35 -6.64 -20.19
N LYS A 224 -25.28 -6.73 -21.53
CA LYS A 224 -26.45 -6.94 -22.40
C LYS A 224 -27.26 -8.17 -22.00
N LYS A 225 -26.59 -9.28 -21.68
CA LYS A 225 -27.24 -10.53 -21.23
C LYS A 225 -27.99 -10.35 -19.91
N LEU A 226 -27.52 -9.46 -19.05
CA LEU A 226 -28.11 -9.16 -17.74
C LEU A 226 -29.12 -8.02 -17.77
N LYS A 227 -29.28 -7.33 -18.92
CA LYS A 227 -30.05 -6.08 -19.05
C LYS A 227 -29.59 -5.01 -18.05
N THR A 228 -28.29 -4.97 -17.75
CA THR A 228 -27.66 -3.95 -16.91
C THR A 228 -27.03 -2.90 -17.83
N PRO A 229 -27.37 -1.61 -17.73
CA PRO A 229 -26.77 -0.59 -18.58
C PRO A 229 -25.30 -0.33 -18.29
N LEU A 230 -24.54 0.00 -19.35
CA LEU A 230 -23.15 0.46 -19.27
C LEU A 230 -23.05 1.96 -19.56
N ILE A 231 -22.36 2.71 -18.70
CA ILE A 231 -21.96 4.09 -18.95
C ILE A 231 -20.44 4.10 -19.16
N ALA A 232 -20.01 4.28 -20.40
CA ALA A 232 -18.61 4.46 -20.77
C ALA A 232 -18.23 5.94 -20.62
N THR A 233 -17.05 6.24 -20.08
CA THR A 233 -16.71 7.63 -19.68
C THR A 233 -15.47 8.20 -20.36
N THR A 234 -14.72 7.37 -21.07
CA THR A 234 -13.51 7.80 -21.78
C THR A 234 -13.52 7.34 -23.23
N ASP A 235 -12.91 8.16 -24.09
CA ASP A 235 -12.64 7.85 -25.50
C ASP A 235 -11.73 6.61 -25.69
N LYS A 236 -11.02 6.19 -24.64
CA LYS A 236 -10.16 4.99 -24.63
C LYS A 236 -10.95 3.70 -24.48
N TYR A 237 -12.20 3.76 -24.01
CA TYR A 237 -13.10 2.61 -23.91
C TYR A 237 -14.56 3.05 -24.14
N VAL A 238 -14.93 3.23 -25.41
CA VAL A 238 -16.31 3.61 -25.80
C VAL A 238 -17.22 2.39 -25.99
N SER A 239 -16.65 1.24 -26.35
CA SER A 239 -17.39 0.00 -26.64
C SER A 239 -18.43 0.11 -27.78
N GLY A 240 -18.27 1.10 -28.67
CA GLY A 240 -19.21 1.38 -29.77
C GLY A 240 -20.56 1.93 -29.32
N LEU A 241 -20.64 2.45 -28.10
CA LEU A 241 -21.84 3.10 -27.56
C LEU A 241 -22.01 4.50 -28.16
N GLU A 242 -23.26 4.95 -28.26
CA GLU A 242 -23.61 6.29 -28.74
C GLU A 242 -23.15 7.36 -27.75
N ASP A 243 -22.58 8.47 -28.25
CA ASP A 243 -22.24 9.63 -27.43
C ASP A 243 -23.50 10.45 -27.15
N LEU A 244 -23.94 10.44 -25.90
CA LEU A 244 -25.13 11.18 -25.46
C LEU A 244 -24.77 12.37 -24.57
N SER A 245 -23.50 12.80 -24.59
CA SER A 245 -23.04 13.86 -23.69
C SER A 245 -23.67 15.23 -24.02
N GLY A 246 -24.14 15.42 -25.25
CA GLY A 246 -24.93 16.59 -25.65
C GLY A 246 -26.42 16.52 -25.29
N GLU A 247 -26.95 15.33 -24.98
CA GLU A 247 -28.39 15.11 -24.76
C GLU A 247 -28.83 15.45 -23.34
N ASN A 248 -30.14 15.60 -23.13
CA ASN A 248 -30.70 15.84 -21.79
C ASN A 248 -30.62 14.59 -20.92
N SER A 249 -30.28 14.73 -19.63
CA SER A 249 -30.21 13.63 -18.65
C SER A 249 -31.47 12.77 -18.63
N GLU A 250 -32.66 13.37 -18.69
CA GLU A 250 -33.95 12.65 -18.65
C GLU A 250 -34.12 11.73 -19.86
N GLU A 251 -33.79 12.21 -21.06
CA GLU A 251 -33.85 11.42 -22.29
C GLU A 251 -32.88 10.24 -22.26
N ILE A 252 -31.65 10.47 -21.76
CA ILE A 252 -30.65 9.41 -21.59
C ILE A 252 -31.19 8.34 -20.63
N ILE A 253 -31.75 8.76 -19.49
CA ILE A 253 -32.32 7.85 -18.50
C ILE A 253 -33.47 7.05 -19.12
N GLU A 254 -34.36 7.66 -19.90
CA GLU A 254 -35.46 6.97 -20.56
C GLU A 254 -34.98 5.91 -21.55
N LYS A 255 -34.02 6.24 -22.43
CA LYS A 255 -33.43 5.30 -23.39
C LYS A 255 -32.77 4.10 -22.70
N LEU A 256 -32.06 4.33 -21.59
CA LEU A 256 -31.44 3.27 -20.79
C LEU A 256 -32.47 2.40 -20.07
N MET A 257 -33.52 3.01 -19.51
CA MET A 257 -34.56 2.31 -18.76
C MET A 257 -35.49 1.48 -19.65
N SER A 258 -35.80 1.96 -20.85
CA SER A 258 -36.60 1.25 -21.86
C SER A 258 -35.85 0.03 -22.42
N GLY A 259 -34.51 0.08 -22.40
CA GLY A 259 -33.64 -0.91 -23.03
C GLY A 259 -33.49 -0.70 -24.53
N GLU A 260 -33.88 0.47 -25.05
CA GLU A 260 -33.62 0.90 -26.42
C GLU A 260 -32.13 0.86 -26.72
N ILE A 261 -31.32 1.36 -25.78
CA ILE A 261 -29.86 1.29 -25.84
C ILE A 261 -29.31 0.44 -24.69
N PRO A 262 -28.23 -0.33 -24.92
CA PRO A 262 -27.60 -1.16 -23.89
C PRO A 262 -26.67 -0.36 -22.96
N GLY A 263 -26.44 0.92 -23.27
CA GLY A 263 -25.48 1.79 -22.63
C GLY A 263 -25.24 3.05 -23.46
N CYS A 264 -24.43 3.97 -22.92
CA CYS A 264 -24.04 5.21 -23.60
C CYS A 264 -22.58 5.56 -23.31
N TYR A 265 -22.00 6.40 -24.16
CA TYR A 265 -20.77 7.13 -23.88
C TYR A 265 -21.14 8.51 -23.33
N LEU A 266 -20.65 8.81 -22.12
CA LEU A 266 -20.98 9.99 -21.35
C LEU A 266 -19.73 10.52 -20.64
N HIS A 267 -19.11 11.55 -21.22
CA HIS A 267 -17.84 12.12 -20.73
C HIS A 267 -18.02 13.43 -19.94
N ASP A 268 -19.24 13.96 -19.87
CA ASP A 268 -19.63 15.01 -18.93
C ASP A 268 -19.81 14.41 -17.53
N LEU A 269 -18.92 14.74 -16.60
CA LEU A 269 -18.87 14.15 -15.25
C LEU A 269 -20.08 14.54 -14.38
N GLU A 270 -20.62 15.75 -14.53
CA GLU A 270 -21.76 16.21 -13.74
C GLU A 270 -23.03 15.46 -14.18
N LYS A 271 -23.26 15.42 -15.50
CA LYS A 271 -24.36 14.66 -16.11
C LYS A 271 -24.25 13.17 -15.81
N LEU A 272 -23.03 12.64 -15.83
CA LEU A 272 -22.77 11.24 -15.49
C LEU A 272 -23.20 10.88 -14.07
N GLY A 273 -22.87 11.72 -13.09
CA GLY A 273 -23.23 11.47 -11.69
C GLY A 273 -24.74 11.38 -11.51
N GLU A 274 -25.48 12.30 -12.15
CA GLU A 274 -26.94 12.29 -12.19
C GLU A 274 -27.49 11.01 -12.84
N VAL A 275 -27.12 10.76 -14.10
CA VAL A 275 -27.66 9.65 -14.89
C VAL A 275 -27.39 8.31 -14.20
N ALA A 276 -26.17 8.08 -13.72
CA ALA A 276 -25.79 6.82 -13.07
C ALA A 276 -26.63 6.56 -11.80
N VAL A 277 -26.78 7.56 -10.93
CA VAL A 277 -27.54 7.43 -9.68
C VAL A 277 -29.03 7.21 -9.96
N GLN A 278 -29.62 7.98 -10.87
CA GLN A 278 -31.04 7.87 -11.20
C GLN A 278 -31.36 6.53 -11.88
N VAL A 279 -30.53 6.09 -12.83
CA VAL A 279 -30.70 4.78 -13.50
C VAL A 279 -30.58 3.64 -12.49
N ALA A 280 -29.58 3.66 -11.60
CA ALA A 280 -29.43 2.62 -10.57
C ALA A 280 -30.68 2.52 -9.68
N MET A 281 -31.20 3.66 -9.20
CA MET A 281 -32.40 3.71 -8.37
C MET A 281 -33.63 3.14 -9.09
N LYS A 282 -33.89 3.59 -10.33
CA LYS A 282 -35.04 3.14 -11.12
C LYS A 282 -34.95 1.65 -11.49
N ILE A 283 -33.75 1.15 -11.81
CA ILE A 283 -33.54 -0.30 -12.05
C ILE A 283 -33.78 -1.10 -10.78
N LYS A 284 -33.31 -0.61 -9.63
CA LYS A 284 -33.52 -1.28 -8.35
C LYS A 284 -35.00 -1.43 -8.02
N GLU A 285 -35.76 -0.36 -8.19
CA GLU A 285 -37.21 -0.35 -7.99
C GLU A 285 -37.91 -1.32 -8.95
N ARG A 286 -37.55 -1.30 -10.23
CA ARG A 286 -38.06 -2.26 -11.23
C ARG A 286 -37.78 -3.71 -10.83
N LYS A 287 -36.57 -4.02 -10.37
CA LYS A 287 -36.21 -5.38 -9.91
C LYS A 287 -37.03 -5.81 -8.69
N LYS A 288 -37.33 -4.90 -7.75
CA LYS A 288 -38.20 -5.18 -6.59
C LYS A 288 -39.65 -5.46 -7.01
N ASN A 289 -40.17 -4.70 -7.98
CA ASN A 289 -41.55 -4.87 -8.47
C ASN A 289 -41.73 -6.19 -9.24
N VAL A 290 -40.74 -6.57 -10.07
CA VAL A 290 -40.76 -7.84 -10.81
C VAL A 290 -40.65 -9.06 -9.87
N GLN A 291 -39.94 -8.96 -8.74
CA GLN A 291 -39.89 -10.06 -7.76
C GLN A 291 -41.22 -10.29 -7.02
N ASN A 292 -42.11 -9.29 -6.96
CA ASN A 292 -43.42 -9.39 -6.31
C ASN A 292 -44.49 -10.00 -7.23
N GLU A 293 -44.28 -9.99 -8.55
CA GLU A 293 -45.10 -10.72 -9.51
C GLU A 293 -44.50 -12.13 -9.69
N LYS A 294 -45.30 -13.19 -9.55
CA LYS A 294 -44.85 -14.58 -9.78
C LYS A 294 -44.50 -14.82 -11.26
N THR A 295 -43.38 -14.28 -11.73
CA THR A 295 -42.81 -14.57 -13.03
C THR A 295 -41.47 -15.30 -12.86
N GLU A 296 -41.32 -16.38 -13.61
CA GLU A 296 -40.11 -17.20 -13.67
C GLU A 296 -38.89 -16.35 -14.07
N ASN A 297 -37.93 -16.27 -13.15
CA ASN A 297 -36.50 -16.17 -13.38
C ASN A 297 -35.97 -15.23 -14.48
N LEU A 298 -35.75 -13.98 -14.08
CA LEU A 298 -34.79 -13.08 -14.73
C LEU A 298 -33.37 -13.17 -14.17
N ASN A 299 -33.09 -14.15 -13.31
CA ASN A 299 -31.74 -14.45 -12.87
C ASN A 299 -31.22 -15.64 -13.70
N LEU A 300 -30.53 -15.36 -14.81
CA LEU A 300 -29.87 -16.36 -15.68
C LEU A 300 -28.97 -17.35 -14.91
N TYR A 301 -28.66 -17.03 -13.65
CA TYR A 301 -27.83 -17.81 -12.74
C TYR A 301 -28.53 -18.20 -11.43
N GLU A 302 -29.86 -18.12 -11.31
CA GLU A 302 -30.58 -18.62 -10.13
C GLU A 302 -30.20 -20.08 -9.82
N GLY A 303 -30.01 -20.89 -10.86
CA GLY A 303 -29.52 -22.27 -10.73
C GLY A 303 -28.06 -22.37 -10.27
N ALA A 304 -27.19 -21.42 -10.61
CA ALA A 304 -25.81 -21.40 -10.12
C ALA A 304 -25.72 -20.91 -8.67
N ILE A 305 -26.53 -19.91 -8.31
CA ILE A 305 -26.66 -19.37 -6.94
C ILE A 305 -27.34 -20.39 -6.00
N LYS A 306 -28.35 -21.13 -6.48
CA LYS A 306 -28.92 -22.26 -5.71
C LYS A 306 -27.90 -23.38 -5.52
N LYS A 307 -27.12 -23.71 -6.57
CA LYS A 307 -26.03 -24.70 -6.46
C LYS A 307 -24.91 -24.29 -5.51
N THR A 308 -24.72 -23.00 -5.21
CA THR A 308 -23.76 -22.62 -4.18
C THR A 308 -24.23 -22.97 -2.76
N ASN A 309 -25.55 -23.12 -2.51
CA ASN A 309 -26.06 -23.67 -1.24
C ASN A 309 -25.76 -25.15 -1.05
N ASP A 310 -25.69 -25.90 -2.15
CA ASP A 310 -25.30 -27.31 -2.12
C ASP A 310 -23.79 -27.48 -1.84
N CYS A 311 -23.04 -26.38 -1.71
CA CYS A 311 -21.63 -26.42 -1.38
C CYS A 311 -21.42 -26.91 0.06
N ILE A 312 -20.98 -28.17 0.19
CA ILE A 312 -20.64 -28.80 1.48
C ILE A 312 -19.28 -28.38 2.04
N ASN A 313 -18.69 -27.27 1.57
CA ASN A 313 -17.37 -26.81 2.01
C ASN A 313 -16.20 -27.78 1.84
N CYS A 314 -16.30 -28.77 0.94
CA CYS A 314 -15.28 -29.80 0.79
C CYS A 314 -13.94 -29.31 0.21
N GLY A 315 -13.90 -28.10 -0.36
CA GLY A 315 -12.68 -27.49 -0.93
C GLY A 315 -12.16 -28.16 -2.21
N LEU A 316 -12.90 -29.09 -2.82
CA LEU A 316 -12.46 -29.75 -4.06
C LEU A 316 -12.39 -28.78 -5.25
N CYS A 317 -13.27 -27.78 -5.31
CA CYS A 317 -13.27 -26.74 -6.34
C CYS A 317 -12.00 -25.87 -6.33
N LYS A 318 -11.36 -25.73 -5.16
CA LYS A 318 -10.05 -25.08 -5.00
C LYS A 318 -8.93 -25.93 -5.60
N LYS A 319 -8.95 -27.26 -5.35
CA LYS A 319 -7.98 -28.21 -5.91
C LYS A 319 -8.15 -28.39 -7.43
N ALA A 320 -9.38 -28.29 -7.92
CA ALA A 320 -9.69 -28.45 -9.34
C ALA A 320 -9.40 -27.19 -10.19
N CYS A 321 -9.18 -26.02 -9.57
CA CYS A 321 -8.93 -24.80 -10.31
C CYS A 321 -7.50 -24.82 -10.88
N PRO A 322 -7.31 -24.77 -12.22
CA PRO A 322 -5.99 -24.88 -12.86
C PRO A 322 -5.07 -23.68 -12.59
N VAL A 323 -5.60 -22.60 -12.03
CA VAL A 323 -4.87 -21.38 -11.62
C VAL A 323 -4.99 -21.11 -10.11
N GLY A 324 -5.40 -22.12 -9.35
CA GLY A 324 -5.48 -22.10 -7.88
C GLY A 324 -6.36 -21.00 -7.28
N VAL A 325 -7.33 -20.46 -8.02
CA VAL A 325 -8.33 -19.54 -7.47
C VAL A 325 -9.13 -20.28 -6.40
N ASP A 326 -9.22 -19.68 -5.22
CA ASP A 326 -10.04 -20.21 -4.14
C ASP A 326 -11.51 -19.94 -4.40
N ASN A 327 -12.11 -20.76 -5.26
CA ASN A 327 -13.53 -20.69 -5.62
C ASN A 327 -14.45 -20.80 -4.40
N HIS A 328 -13.96 -21.34 -3.29
CA HIS A 328 -14.68 -21.41 -2.03
C HIS A 328 -14.99 -20.00 -1.47
N LEU A 329 -14.04 -19.06 -1.54
CA LEU A 329 -14.28 -17.67 -1.08
C LEU A 329 -15.35 -16.97 -1.93
N ILE A 330 -15.36 -17.24 -3.23
CA ILE A 330 -16.37 -16.74 -4.15
C ILE A 330 -17.74 -17.34 -3.80
N ILE A 331 -17.80 -18.65 -3.60
CA ILE A 331 -19.01 -19.38 -3.20
C ILE A 331 -19.54 -18.89 -1.84
N GLN A 332 -18.67 -18.73 -0.83
CA GLN A 332 -19.03 -18.18 0.48
C GLN A 332 -19.57 -16.77 0.36
N SER A 333 -18.92 -15.92 -0.45
CA SER A 333 -19.39 -14.56 -0.69
C SER A 333 -20.76 -14.56 -1.38
N ILE A 334 -20.95 -15.41 -2.39
CA ILE A 334 -22.24 -15.60 -3.05
C ILE A 334 -23.28 -16.08 -2.03
N ASN A 335 -22.97 -17.05 -1.17
CA ASN A 335 -23.91 -17.54 -0.16
C ASN A 335 -24.24 -16.48 0.89
N GLN A 336 -23.27 -15.68 1.34
CA GLN A 336 -23.52 -14.54 2.22
C GLN A 336 -24.42 -13.50 1.58
N ILE A 337 -24.22 -13.21 0.29
CA ILE A 337 -25.00 -12.21 -0.44
C ILE A 337 -26.40 -12.74 -0.75
N PHE A 338 -26.53 -13.94 -1.30
CA PHE A 338 -27.76 -14.43 -1.91
C PHE A 338 -28.55 -15.38 -1.02
N ASN A 339 -27.88 -16.15 -0.16
CA ASN A 339 -28.47 -17.36 0.42
C ASN A 339 -28.55 -17.40 1.95
N LYS A 340 -28.26 -16.31 2.66
CA LYS A 340 -28.30 -16.17 4.14
C LYS A 340 -28.99 -17.35 4.87
N ALA A 341 -28.19 -18.25 5.42
CA ALA A 341 -28.63 -19.13 6.50
C ALA A 341 -28.37 -18.40 7.82
N GLU A 342 -29.42 -18.20 8.62
CA GLU A 342 -29.29 -17.84 10.03
C GLU A 342 -28.67 -19.01 10.79
N GLU A 343 -27.50 -18.81 11.42
CA GLU A 343 -26.99 -19.67 12.49
C GLU A 343 -26.12 -18.79 13.41
N CYS A 344 -26.11 -18.91 14.74
CA CYS A 344 -26.81 -19.75 15.69
C CYS A 344 -26.70 -19.06 17.07
N LYS A 345 -27.77 -19.13 17.88
CA LYS A 345 -27.76 -18.79 19.31
C LYS A 345 -27.02 -19.88 20.10
N THR A 346 -26.19 -19.49 21.06
CA THR A 346 -25.96 -20.08 22.40
C THR A 346 -24.79 -19.28 23.01
N SER A 347 -24.80 -18.84 24.26
CA SER A 347 -25.04 -19.60 25.49
C SER A 347 -25.51 -18.72 26.67
N GLU A 348 -26.57 -19.20 27.33
CA GLU A 348 -26.82 -19.24 28.78
C GLU A 348 -26.50 -18.02 29.67
N GLU A 349 -27.55 -17.29 30.06
CA GLU A 349 -27.58 -16.44 31.26
C GLU A 349 -28.16 -17.22 32.44
N VAL A 350 -27.39 -17.32 33.53
CA VAL A 350 -27.86 -17.75 34.85
C VAL A 350 -28.38 -16.53 35.60
N THR A 351 -29.68 -16.52 35.89
CA THR A 351 -30.36 -15.50 36.69
C THR A 351 -30.18 -15.74 38.20
N GLY A 352 -29.91 -14.66 38.95
CA GLY A 352 -29.98 -14.60 40.41
C GLY A 352 -30.34 -13.19 40.88
N ASN A 353 -31.33 -13.10 41.78
CA ASN A 353 -32.22 -11.98 42.07
C ASN A 353 -31.79 -11.03 43.23
N LYS A 354 -32.35 -9.80 43.22
CA LYS A 354 -32.81 -8.91 44.35
C LYS A 354 -31.76 -8.33 45.32
N GLU A 355 -31.90 -7.19 46.02
CA GLU A 355 -32.85 -6.06 46.14
C GLU A 355 -32.12 -4.93 46.93
N THR A 356 -32.54 -3.68 46.69
CA THR A 356 -32.49 -2.38 47.45
C THR A 356 -31.87 -2.23 48.86
N GLU A 357 -31.18 -1.09 49.14
CA GLU A 357 -31.63 0.10 49.96
C GLU A 357 -30.50 1.00 50.56
N ASN A 358 -30.55 2.30 50.20
CA ASN A 358 -30.39 3.58 50.93
C ASN A 358 -29.30 4.00 51.98
N THR A 359 -28.95 5.30 51.85
CA THR A 359 -28.49 6.36 52.82
C THR A 359 -27.02 6.43 53.28
N VAL A 360 -26.39 7.57 53.69
CA VAL A 360 -26.42 9.05 53.43
C VAL A 360 -25.15 9.66 54.11
N HIS A 361 -24.41 10.62 53.49
CA HIS A 361 -23.91 11.93 54.03
C HIS A 361 -22.58 12.50 53.42
N LYS A 362 -22.70 13.66 52.74
CA LYS A 362 -22.00 14.99 52.87
C LYS A 362 -20.46 15.04 53.10
N ASP A 363 -19.65 15.97 52.56
CA ASP A 363 -19.86 17.29 51.95
C ASP A 363 -18.52 17.83 51.34
N LYS A 364 -18.62 18.84 50.44
CA LYS A 364 -17.63 19.92 50.12
C LYS A 364 -16.55 19.82 49.00
N GLU A 365 -16.50 18.82 48.13
CA GLU A 365 -15.65 18.87 46.90
C GLU A 365 -16.41 19.10 45.57
N HIS A 366 -17.75 19.05 45.56
CA HIS A 366 -18.53 18.99 44.32
C HIS A 366 -18.70 20.31 43.54
N ILE A 367 -18.40 21.49 44.11
CA ILE A 367 -18.74 22.77 43.47
C ILE A 367 -17.77 23.14 42.32
N VAL A 368 -16.56 22.56 42.27
CA VAL A 368 -15.54 22.92 41.24
C VAL A 368 -15.55 21.96 40.05
N ALA A 369 -15.93 20.70 40.24
CA ALA A 369 -16.03 19.70 39.18
C ALA A 369 -17.13 20.07 38.16
N ASP A 370 -18.32 20.44 38.62
CA ASP A 370 -19.44 20.81 37.74
C ASP A 370 -19.13 22.05 36.88
N LYS A 371 -18.32 22.97 37.40
CA LYS A 371 -17.88 24.17 36.67
C LYS A 371 -16.92 23.82 35.52
N ILE A 372 -16.01 22.87 35.75
CA ILE A 372 -15.09 22.36 34.73
C ILE A 372 -15.85 21.59 33.64
N ILE A 373 -16.79 20.74 34.04
CA ILE A 373 -17.62 19.96 33.11
C ILE A 373 -18.47 20.87 32.24
N ASN A 374 -19.09 21.91 32.81
CA ASN A 374 -19.91 22.85 32.05
C ASN A 374 -19.08 23.71 31.08
N LEU A 375 -17.85 24.09 31.43
CA LEU A 375 -16.96 24.79 30.50
C LEU A 375 -16.58 23.89 29.31
N LEU A 376 -16.18 22.64 29.58
CA LEU A 376 -15.81 21.68 28.53
C LEU A 376 -16.97 21.30 27.60
N LYS A 377 -18.23 21.42 28.04
CA LYS A 377 -19.42 21.24 27.21
C LYS A 377 -19.67 22.39 26.23
N GLN A 378 -19.10 23.58 26.46
CA GLN A 378 -19.40 24.80 25.69
C GLN A 378 -18.42 25.05 24.53
N LYS A 379 -17.13 24.71 24.70
CA LYS A 379 -16.08 24.82 23.65
C LYS A 379 -14.85 24.03 24.06
N GLU A 380 -13.94 23.77 23.11
CA GLU A 380 -12.67 23.12 23.41
C GLU A 380 -11.72 24.04 24.19
N TYR A 381 -11.06 23.47 25.19
CA TYR A 381 -10.09 24.16 26.04
C TYR A 381 -8.76 23.41 26.08
N THR A 382 -7.66 24.16 26.09
CA THR A 382 -6.38 23.63 26.59
C THR A 382 -6.38 23.64 28.12
N VAL A 383 -5.63 22.72 28.75
CA VAL A 383 -5.55 22.68 30.24
C VAL A 383 -5.07 24.00 30.82
N THR A 384 -4.20 24.72 30.11
CA THR A 384 -3.71 26.04 30.52
C THR A 384 -4.82 27.09 30.48
N ALA A 385 -5.66 27.10 29.45
CA ALA A 385 -6.80 28.01 29.35
C ALA A 385 -7.86 27.67 30.40
N LEU A 386 -8.15 26.38 30.59
CA LEU A 386 -9.12 25.89 31.57
C LEU A 386 -8.72 26.22 33.01
N ALA A 387 -7.44 26.02 33.36
CA ALA A 387 -6.91 26.39 34.68
C ALA A 387 -7.00 27.90 34.93
N LYS A 388 -6.74 28.72 33.89
CA LYS A 388 -6.82 30.18 33.98
C LYS A 388 -8.26 30.68 34.12
N GLU A 389 -9.20 30.04 33.43
CA GLU A 389 -10.62 30.41 33.46
C GLU A 389 -11.33 29.96 34.74
N VAL A 390 -10.91 28.84 35.31
CA VAL A 390 -11.40 28.33 36.59
C VAL A 390 -10.72 29.02 37.78
N GLY A 391 -9.54 29.62 37.57
CA GLY A 391 -8.77 30.33 38.60
C GLY A 391 -8.02 29.40 39.54
N CYS A 392 -7.47 28.30 39.04
CA CYS A 392 -6.74 27.29 39.83
C CYS A 392 -5.43 26.85 39.17
N SER A 393 -4.64 26.02 39.86
CA SER A 393 -3.38 25.51 39.30
C SER A 393 -3.65 24.41 38.26
N ARG A 394 -2.77 24.26 37.27
CA ARG A 394 -2.88 23.18 36.27
C ARG A 394 -2.93 21.80 36.94
N GLN A 395 -2.15 21.61 38.01
CA GLN A 395 -2.14 20.38 38.80
C GLN A 395 -3.49 20.07 39.45
N TYR A 396 -4.22 21.09 39.89
CA TYR A 396 -5.56 20.91 40.46
C TYR A 396 -6.58 20.47 39.39
N ILE A 397 -6.55 21.08 38.19
CA ILE A 397 -7.35 20.61 37.05
C ILE A 397 -7.04 19.14 36.72
N TYR A 398 -5.77 18.75 36.73
CA TYR A 398 -5.37 17.36 36.47
C TYR A 398 -5.92 16.38 37.51
N ASN A 399 -5.85 16.71 38.80
CA ASN A 399 -6.37 15.85 39.87
C ASN A 399 -7.90 15.69 39.80
N VAL A 400 -8.63 16.75 39.41
CA VAL A 400 -10.09 16.70 39.24
C VAL A 400 -10.48 15.83 38.04
N LEU A 401 -9.80 15.97 36.90
CA LEU A 401 -10.05 15.14 35.71
C LEU A 401 -9.76 13.65 35.97
N GLN A 402 -8.76 13.36 36.79
CA GLN A 402 -8.41 11.99 37.19
C GLN A 402 -9.47 11.36 38.11
N LYS A 403 -10.03 12.12 39.07
CA LYS A 403 -11.16 11.66 39.90
C LYS A 403 -12.40 11.38 39.05
N ILE A 404 -12.73 12.29 38.13
CA ILE A 404 -13.88 12.15 37.20
C ILE A 404 -13.74 10.91 36.30
N SER A 405 -12.52 10.54 35.90
CA SER A 405 -12.28 9.33 35.09
C SER A 405 -12.44 8.02 35.86
N ASN A 406 -12.40 8.04 37.20
CA ASN A 406 -12.42 6.84 38.04
C ASN A 406 -13.81 6.54 38.64
N GLU A 407 -14.72 7.52 38.64
CA GLU A 407 -16.11 7.33 39.11
C GLU A 407 -16.98 6.76 37.98
N LYS A 408 -17.47 5.52 38.18
CA LYS A 408 -18.23 4.75 37.17
C LYS A 408 -19.70 5.18 36.99
N SER A 409 -20.11 6.37 37.46
CA SER A 409 -21.50 6.83 37.35
C SER A 409 -21.59 8.29 36.90
N SER A 410 -22.21 8.48 35.72
CA SER A 410 -22.88 9.68 35.18
C SER A 410 -22.07 10.97 35.01
N GLU A 411 -21.62 11.25 33.77
CA GLU A 411 -22.03 12.43 32.94
C GLU A 411 -21.10 12.75 31.75
N LEU A 412 -20.01 12.01 31.54
CA LEU A 412 -19.06 12.28 30.44
C LEU A 412 -18.83 11.03 29.58
N THR A 413 -19.81 10.72 28.73
CA THR A 413 -19.61 9.73 27.66
C THR A 413 -18.81 10.35 26.51
N LYS A 414 -18.21 9.51 25.64
CA LYS A 414 -17.58 9.90 24.36
C LYS A 414 -18.42 10.88 23.51
N ARG A 415 -19.73 10.95 23.74
CA ARG A 415 -20.68 11.84 23.08
C ARG A 415 -20.63 13.29 23.59
N ASN A 416 -20.19 13.54 24.83
CA ASN A 416 -20.35 14.84 25.49
C ASN A 416 -19.12 15.77 25.38
N ILE A 417 -17.93 15.24 25.06
CA ILE A 417 -16.65 15.99 25.03
C ILE A 417 -16.05 16.06 23.62
N GLY A 418 -16.72 15.46 22.63
CA GLY A 418 -16.11 15.21 21.33
C GLY A 418 -15.14 14.02 21.36
N LYS A 419 -15.18 13.19 20.33
CA LYS A 419 -14.39 11.95 20.22
C LYS A 419 -12.88 12.26 20.18
N GLU A 420 -12.48 13.33 19.51
CA GLU A 420 -11.08 13.74 19.37
C GLU A 420 -10.47 14.24 20.69
N THR A 421 -11.18 15.09 21.43
CA THR A 421 -10.72 15.64 22.71
C THR A 421 -10.62 14.58 23.82
N TYR A 422 -11.50 13.57 23.83
CA TYR A 422 -11.35 12.41 24.72
C TYR A 422 -10.08 11.60 24.41
N TYR A 423 -9.80 11.37 23.12
CA TYR A 423 -8.63 10.60 22.70
C TYR A 423 -7.31 11.37 22.83
N SER A 424 -7.30 12.70 22.65
CA SER A 424 -6.09 13.52 22.73
C SER A 424 -5.65 13.77 24.18
N LEU A 425 -6.58 14.01 25.11
CA LEU A 425 -6.26 14.35 26.50
C LEU A 425 -6.23 13.12 27.41
N ILE A 426 -7.24 12.24 27.40
CA ILE A 426 -7.36 11.19 28.44
C ILE A 426 -6.52 9.96 28.09
N LYS A 427 -6.51 9.52 26.84
CA LYS A 427 -5.71 8.35 26.42
C LYS A 427 -4.19 8.62 26.47
N GLY A 428 -3.76 9.79 25.97
CA GLY A 428 -2.35 10.20 26.03
C GLY A 428 -1.81 10.38 27.45
N LEU A 429 -2.63 10.85 28.40
CA LEU A 429 -2.28 10.92 29.81
C LEU A 429 -2.14 9.54 30.46
N ASN A 430 -3.04 8.60 30.17
CA ASN A 430 -2.97 7.23 30.69
C ASN A 430 -1.72 6.48 30.18
N GLU A 431 -1.36 6.66 28.91
CA GLU A 431 -0.15 6.07 28.33
C GLU A 431 1.12 6.68 28.92
N TYR A 432 1.14 8.00 29.16
CA TYR A 432 2.26 8.66 29.81
C TYR A 432 2.46 8.21 31.26
N TYR A 433 1.39 8.16 32.08
CA TYR A 433 1.53 7.70 33.46
C TYR A 433 2.04 6.26 33.51
N LYS A 434 1.57 5.40 32.60
CA LYS A 434 2.05 4.03 32.47
C LYS A 434 3.55 3.96 32.19
N ILE A 435 4.07 4.75 31.24
CA ILE A 435 5.52 4.75 30.96
C ILE A 435 6.34 5.37 32.09
N THR A 436 5.82 6.39 32.79
CA THR A 436 6.55 6.99 33.93
C THR A 436 6.68 6.03 35.10
N GLU A 437 5.63 5.26 35.41
CA GLU A 437 5.71 4.19 36.43
C GLU A 437 6.67 3.08 36.02
N GLU A 438 6.64 2.67 34.74
CA GLU A 438 7.54 1.65 34.22
C GLU A 438 9.01 2.08 34.31
N VAL A 439 9.29 3.34 33.98
CA VAL A 439 10.64 3.92 33.98
C VAL A 439 11.21 4.09 35.40
N LYS A 440 10.38 4.22 36.45
CA LYS A 440 10.85 4.24 37.85
C LYS A 440 11.65 3.00 38.23
N SER A 441 11.37 1.86 37.60
CA SER A 441 12.10 0.61 37.82
C SER A 441 13.54 0.62 37.27
N CYS A 442 13.94 1.66 36.52
CA CYS A 442 15.25 1.77 35.91
C CYS A 442 16.37 1.86 36.96
N ILE A 443 17.37 0.98 36.80
CA ILE A 443 18.57 0.91 37.65
C ILE A 443 19.79 1.61 37.05
N GLU A 444 19.60 2.39 35.98
CA GLU A 444 20.65 3.22 35.36
C GLU A 444 21.93 2.45 34.96
N CYS A 445 21.78 1.16 34.61
CA CYS A 445 22.89 0.30 34.20
C CYS A 445 23.53 0.67 32.84
N LYS A 446 22.96 1.65 32.11
CA LYS A 446 23.40 2.14 30.79
C LYS A 446 23.53 1.07 29.68
N LEU A 447 23.00 -0.14 29.88
CA LEU A 447 22.97 -1.19 28.87
C LEU A 447 22.19 -0.77 27.61
N CYS A 448 21.17 0.08 27.76
CA CYS A 448 20.42 0.62 26.64
C CYS A 448 21.29 1.45 25.68
N ASN A 449 22.27 2.20 26.19
CA ASN A 449 23.20 2.98 25.36
C ASN A 449 24.16 2.05 24.63
N LYS A 450 24.80 1.14 25.38
CA LYS A 450 25.76 0.15 24.81
C LYS A 450 25.16 -0.73 23.72
N ASN A 451 23.85 -1.01 23.80
CA ASN A 451 23.13 -1.84 22.83
C ASN A 451 22.37 -1.01 21.78
N CYS A 452 22.51 0.32 21.80
CA CYS A 452 21.93 1.18 20.77
C CYS A 452 22.80 1.09 19.50
N PRO A 453 22.24 0.68 18.35
CA PRO A 453 23.02 0.61 17.10
C PRO A 453 23.43 1.99 16.57
N ASN A 454 22.83 3.07 17.09
CA ASN A 454 23.10 4.45 16.70
C ASN A 454 23.89 5.21 17.78
N ASP A 455 24.44 4.50 18.77
CA ASP A 455 25.20 5.07 19.91
C ASP A 455 24.47 6.22 20.66
N ILE A 456 23.14 6.14 20.71
CA ILE A 456 22.31 7.15 21.36
C ILE A 456 22.35 6.95 22.87
N GLN A 457 22.46 8.05 23.61
CA GLN A 457 22.44 8.09 25.07
C GLN A 457 21.00 7.93 25.64
N ILE A 458 20.35 6.82 25.31
CA ILE A 458 18.95 6.50 25.68
C ILE A 458 18.73 6.58 27.20
N SER A 459 19.72 6.21 28.01
CA SER A 459 19.65 6.30 29.47
C SER A 459 19.30 7.70 29.96
N ASP A 460 19.75 8.74 29.25
CA ASP A 460 19.58 10.12 29.69
C ASP A 460 18.12 10.55 29.54
N LEU A 461 17.46 10.12 28.46
CA LEU A 461 16.01 10.26 28.29
C LEU A 461 15.25 9.51 29.38
N ILE A 462 15.64 8.27 29.67
CA ILE A 462 14.98 7.44 30.69
C ILE A 462 15.15 8.04 32.09
N SER A 463 16.34 8.52 32.43
CA SER A 463 16.62 9.19 33.71
C SER A 463 15.87 10.52 33.82
N ALA A 464 15.79 11.31 32.75
CA ALA A 464 15.02 12.55 32.76
C ALA A 464 13.52 12.30 33.06
N ILE A 465 12.94 11.27 32.44
CA ILE A 465 11.54 10.86 32.68
C ILE A 465 11.36 10.31 34.10
N LYS A 466 12.30 9.47 34.57
CA LYS A 466 12.30 8.91 35.93
C LYS A 466 12.30 9.99 37.01
N GLU A 467 13.10 11.04 36.80
CA GLU A 467 13.26 12.17 37.73
C GLU A 467 12.17 13.24 37.57
N GLY A 468 11.24 13.07 36.61
CA GLY A 468 10.20 14.06 36.33
C GLY A 468 10.74 15.38 35.78
N LYS A 469 11.95 15.38 35.21
CA LYS A 469 12.57 16.57 34.61
C LYS A 469 11.89 16.92 33.29
N GLU A 470 11.85 18.22 32.99
CA GLU A 470 11.44 18.67 31.67
C GLU A 470 12.49 18.21 30.64
N ILE A 471 12.03 17.52 29.60
CA ILE A 471 12.86 17.05 28.47
C ILE A 471 13.40 18.27 27.72
N GLY A 472 14.72 18.45 27.76
CA GLY A 472 15.42 19.55 27.11
C GLY A 472 15.94 19.18 25.73
N ALA A 473 16.79 20.05 25.16
CA ALA A 473 17.34 19.88 23.82
C ALA A 473 18.10 18.55 23.62
N LYS A 474 18.77 18.07 24.67
CA LYS A 474 19.54 16.82 24.66
C LYS A 474 18.62 15.60 24.51
N GLU A 475 17.55 15.54 25.30
CA GLU A 475 16.57 14.46 25.26
C GLU A 475 15.71 14.54 23.99
N ILE A 476 15.44 15.75 23.48
CA ILE A 476 14.82 15.94 22.17
C ILE A 476 15.69 15.36 21.05
N SER A 477 17.03 15.53 21.09
CA SER A 477 17.95 14.89 20.14
C SER A 477 17.84 13.37 20.21
N ILE A 478 17.86 12.80 21.42
CA ILE A 478 17.67 11.36 21.64
C ILE A 478 16.34 10.87 21.04
N LEU A 479 15.26 11.62 21.27
CA LEU A 479 13.95 11.34 20.72
C LEU A 479 13.95 11.44 19.19
N LYS A 480 14.64 12.37 18.55
CA LYS A 480 14.73 12.45 17.08
C LYS A 480 15.59 11.32 16.50
N ASP A 481 16.71 11.02 17.13
CA ASP A 481 17.71 10.11 16.59
C ASP A 481 17.35 8.63 16.75
N CYS A 482 16.42 8.31 17.66
CA CYS A 482 16.05 6.93 17.98
C CYS A 482 15.32 6.22 16.83
N ALA A 483 15.86 5.13 16.30
CA ALA A 483 15.19 4.34 15.26
C ALA A 483 14.02 3.46 15.78
N MET A 484 13.67 3.55 17.08
CA MET A 484 12.63 2.73 17.72
C MET A 484 12.76 1.20 17.54
N CYS A 485 13.98 0.71 17.28
CA CYS A 485 14.25 -0.69 16.91
C CYS A 485 14.04 -1.72 18.05
N GLY A 486 13.85 -1.29 19.29
CA GLY A 486 13.61 -2.18 20.43
C GLY A 486 14.80 -3.09 20.83
N LEU A 487 16.01 -2.87 20.31
CA LEU A 487 17.18 -3.67 20.70
C LEU A 487 17.60 -3.42 22.16
N CYS A 488 17.50 -2.17 22.61
CA CYS A 488 17.84 -1.76 23.98
C CYS A 488 16.92 -2.39 25.03
N GLN A 489 15.61 -2.53 24.77
CA GLN A 489 14.67 -3.13 25.72
C GLN A 489 14.90 -4.64 25.89
N LYS A 490 15.33 -5.36 24.83
CA LYS A 490 15.65 -6.80 24.92
C LYS A 490 16.78 -7.10 25.92
N LYS A 491 17.67 -6.13 26.11
CA LYS A 491 18.81 -6.22 27.04
C LYS A 491 18.58 -5.47 28.35
N CYS A 492 17.39 -4.88 28.55
CA CYS A 492 17.05 -4.21 29.80
C CYS A 492 16.75 -5.27 30.88
N PRO A 493 17.51 -5.35 31.98
CA PRO A 493 17.28 -6.33 33.05
C PRO A 493 15.95 -6.10 33.78
N LYS A 494 15.41 -4.88 33.69
CA LYS A 494 14.12 -4.48 34.27
C LYS A 494 12.97 -4.55 33.25
N LYS A 495 13.26 -5.01 32.02
CA LYS A 495 12.29 -5.19 30.93
C LYS A 495 11.48 -3.92 30.59
N ILE A 496 12.05 -2.73 30.83
CA ILE A 496 11.43 -1.46 30.48
C ILE A 496 11.21 -1.40 28.98
N ASN A 497 9.99 -1.09 28.56
CA ASN A 497 9.59 -0.94 27.18
C ASN A 497 10.05 0.42 26.63
N ILE A 498 11.36 0.56 26.44
CA ILE A 498 12.00 1.79 25.98
C ILE A 498 11.42 2.28 24.63
N ARG A 499 11.02 1.37 23.74
CA ARG A 499 10.37 1.73 22.47
C ARG A 499 9.06 2.49 22.71
N GLU A 500 8.27 2.04 23.68
CA GLU A 500 7.01 2.67 24.04
C GLU A 500 7.22 4.02 24.73
N VAL A 501 8.23 4.12 25.60
CA VAL A 501 8.64 5.39 26.21
C VAL A 501 8.96 6.44 25.14
N VAL A 502 9.77 6.07 24.14
CA VAL A 502 10.14 6.95 23.02
C VAL A 502 8.92 7.30 22.15
N ARG A 503 8.02 6.34 21.91
CA ARG A 503 6.78 6.57 21.14
C ARG A 503 5.92 7.66 21.78
N VAL A 504 5.58 7.46 23.06
CA VAL A 504 4.69 8.35 23.81
C VAL A 504 5.31 9.74 23.93
N GLU A 505 6.61 9.85 24.19
CA GLU A 505 7.29 11.15 24.26
C GLU A 505 7.38 11.87 22.91
N ARG A 506 7.53 11.13 21.79
CA ARG A 506 7.48 11.73 20.45
C ARG A 506 6.10 12.30 20.14
N GLU A 507 5.06 11.50 20.38
CA GLU A 507 3.66 11.89 20.13
C GLU A 507 3.26 13.09 20.99
N ARG A 508 3.59 13.09 22.29
CA ARG A 508 3.32 14.22 23.20
C ARG A 508 3.97 15.53 22.77
N ARG A 509 5.05 15.46 21.99
CA ARG A 509 5.88 16.62 21.63
C ARG A 509 5.80 16.95 20.14
N ASN A 510 4.94 16.27 19.38
CA ASN A 510 4.92 16.35 17.91
C ASN A 510 6.32 16.21 17.28
N ILE A 511 7.18 15.37 17.87
CA ILE A 511 8.50 15.09 17.32
C ILE A 511 8.33 14.07 16.19
N ILE A 512 8.28 14.59 14.98
CA ILE A 512 8.36 13.79 13.76
C ILE A 512 9.84 13.44 13.56
N ALA A 513 10.18 12.17 13.76
CA ALA A 513 11.50 11.67 13.46
C ALA A 513 11.48 11.02 12.08
N ASP A 514 12.40 11.43 11.21
CA ASP A 514 12.67 10.71 9.98
C ASP A 514 13.03 9.26 10.33
N ILE A 515 12.34 8.30 9.71
CA ILE A 515 12.64 6.87 9.87
C ILE A 515 14.07 6.66 9.36
N LYS A 516 15.08 6.65 10.24
CA LYS A 516 16.47 6.34 9.86
C LYS A 516 16.51 4.97 9.20
N PHE A 517 16.55 4.95 7.87
CA PHE A 517 16.77 3.75 7.08
C PHE A 517 18.25 3.36 7.27
N LEU A 518 18.50 2.22 7.90
CA LEU A 518 19.84 1.68 8.07
C LEU A 518 20.09 0.67 6.93
N THR A 519 21.35 0.30 6.74
CA THR A 519 21.74 -0.72 5.75
C THR A 519 21.21 -2.12 6.07
N LYS A 520 20.48 -2.30 7.18
CA LYS A 520 19.92 -3.59 7.61
C LYS A 520 18.45 -3.77 7.19
N GLU A 521 17.72 -2.68 6.94
CA GLU A 521 16.31 -2.77 6.56
C GLU A 521 16.18 -3.29 5.13
N GLU A 522 15.18 -4.13 4.92
CA GLU A 522 14.89 -4.78 3.63
C GLU A 522 13.47 -4.42 3.21
N ILE A 523 13.30 -3.93 1.98
CA ILE A 523 11.99 -3.55 1.44
C ILE A 523 11.53 -4.62 0.45
N LEU A 524 10.31 -5.13 0.65
CA LEU A 524 9.60 -5.94 -0.33
C LEU A 524 8.40 -5.15 -0.86
N ALA A 525 8.40 -4.86 -2.15
CA ALA A 525 7.30 -4.17 -2.82
C ALA A 525 6.51 -5.15 -3.69
N ALA A 526 5.34 -5.60 -3.23
CA ALA A 526 4.49 -6.49 -4.02
C ALA A 526 3.37 -5.73 -4.75
N VAL A 527 3.47 -5.70 -6.07
CA VAL A 527 2.67 -4.83 -6.95
C VAL A 527 2.08 -5.65 -8.10
N GLY A 528 1.35 -4.98 -8.99
CA GLY A 528 0.94 -5.58 -10.27
C GLY A 528 -0.46 -6.18 -10.28
N CYS A 529 -0.67 -7.14 -11.19
CA CYS A 529 -1.98 -7.65 -11.57
C CYS A 529 -2.32 -8.96 -10.83
N SER A 530 -3.48 -9.55 -11.13
CA SER A 530 -4.05 -10.67 -10.38
C SER A 530 -4.04 -12.02 -11.10
N ILE A 531 -3.06 -12.28 -11.98
CA ILE A 531 -2.86 -13.58 -12.64
C ILE A 531 -1.84 -14.41 -11.84
N TRP A 532 -2.16 -14.65 -10.57
CA TRP A 532 -1.30 -15.43 -9.69
C TRP A 532 -1.42 -16.93 -10.01
N PRO A 533 -0.31 -17.69 -10.10
CA PRO A 533 -0.32 -19.11 -10.45
C PRO A 533 -1.24 -19.97 -9.59
N ASN A 534 -1.25 -19.71 -8.27
CA ASN A 534 -2.06 -20.44 -7.29
C ASN A 534 -2.99 -19.50 -6.49
N GLY A 535 -3.54 -18.48 -7.16
CA GLY A 535 -4.41 -17.48 -6.56
C GLY A 535 -3.72 -16.51 -5.59
N GLY A 536 -4.48 -15.54 -5.07
CA GLY A 536 -3.94 -14.46 -4.21
C GLY A 536 -3.45 -14.94 -2.83
N LYS A 537 -3.89 -16.13 -2.39
CA LYS A 537 -3.44 -16.73 -1.12
C LYS A 537 -1.93 -16.92 -1.09
N GLU A 538 -1.37 -17.39 -2.20
CA GLU A 538 0.06 -17.63 -2.31
C GLU A 538 0.86 -16.34 -2.14
N LEU A 539 0.38 -15.23 -2.70
CA LEU A 539 0.97 -13.91 -2.47
C LEU A 539 0.87 -13.52 -0.99
N GLY A 540 -0.28 -13.70 -0.36
CA GLY A 540 -0.45 -13.43 1.08
C GLY A 540 0.54 -14.21 1.96
N GLU A 541 0.78 -15.50 1.65
CA GLU A 541 1.78 -16.34 2.34
C GLU A 541 3.21 -15.81 2.16
N ILE A 542 3.57 -15.35 0.95
CA ILE A 542 4.87 -14.70 0.69
C ILE A 542 5.01 -13.45 1.54
N LEU A 543 4.03 -12.53 1.49
CA LEU A 543 4.09 -11.28 2.25
C LEU A 543 4.22 -11.53 3.74
N GLU A 544 3.42 -12.44 4.29
CA GLU A 544 3.44 -12.73 5.72
C GLU A 544 4.78 -13.31 6.20
N GLU A 545 5.44 -14.16 5.39
CA GLU A 545 6.76 -14.71 5.71
C GLU A 545 7.80 -13.59 5.88
N PHE A 546 7.79 -12.59 4.99
CA PHE A 546 8.73 -11.47 5.03
C PHE A 546 8.38 -10.44 6.10
N ILE A 547 7.10 -10.19 6.37
CA ILE A 547 6.68 -9.35 7.50
C ILE A 547 7.20 -9.93 8.82
N LYS A 548 7.07 -11.26 9.04
CA LYS A 548 7.59 -11.95 10.24
C LYS A 548 9.10 -11.85 10.38
N ARG A 549 9.82 -11.62 9.28
CA ARG A 549 11.28 -11.41 9.23
C ARG A 549 11.69 -9.95 9.33
N ASN A 550 10.77 -9.06 9.72
CA ASN A 550 10.96 -7.62 9.83
C ASN A 550 11.26 -6.90 8.51
N PHE A 551 10.85 -7.43 7.37
CA PHE A 551 10.87 -6.65 6.13
C PHE A 551 9.85 -5.51 6.24
N ILE A 552 10.14 -4.42 5.54
CA ILE A 552 9.17 -3.37 5.24
C ILE A 552 8.40 -3.83 4.01
N VAL A 553 7.14 -4.21 4.18
CA VAL A 553 6.32 -4.68 3.05
C VAL A 553 5.44 -3.55 2.57
N VAL A 554 5.48 -3.27 1.27
CA VAL A 554 4.58 -2.31 0.62
C VAL A 554 3.83 -3.00 -0.51
N VAL A 555 2.55 -2.65 -0.65
CA VAL A 555 1.66 -3.25 -1.65
C VAL A 555 0.86 -2.18 -2.37
N SER A 556 0.51 -2.44 -3.63
CA SER A 556 -0.34 -1.56 -4.44
C SER A 556 -1.28 -2.37 -5.34
N GLY A 557 -2.30 -1.71 -5.88
CA GLY A 557 -3.16 -2.26 -6.92
C GLY A 557 -3.81 -3.60 -6.54
N CYS A 558 -3.81 -4.57 -7.47
CA CYS A 558 -4.44 -5.88 -7.21
C CYS A 558 -3.71 -6.68 -6.12
N SER A 559 -2.41 -6.47 -5.93
CA SER A 559 -1.63 -7.12 -4.87
C SER A 559 -2.03 -6.62 -3.48
N ALA A 560 -2.37 -5.33 -3.34
CA ALA A 560 -2.94 -4.81 -2.10
C ALA A 560 -4.30 -5.44 -1.78
N MET A 561 -5.13 -5.69 -2.80
CA MET A 561 -6.42 -6.36 -2.64
C MET A 561 -6.26 -7.84 -2.24
N ALA A 562 -5.23 -8.53 -2.73
CA ALA A 562 -4.90 -9.88 -2.26
C ALA A 562 -4.51 -9.86 -0.78
N ALA A 563 -3.69 -8.90 -0.34
CA ALA A 563 -3.32 -8.75 1.06
C ALA A 563 -4.51 -8.44 1.98
N ALA A 564 -5.56 -7.78 1.46
CA ALA A 564 -6.82 -7.50 2.16
C ALA A 564 -7.74 -8.72 2.28
N SER A 565 -7.51 -9.79 1.51
CA SER A 565 -8.31 -11.01 1.60
C SER A 565 -7.93 -11.81 2.86
N ASP A 566 -8.91 -12.18 3.67
CA ASP A 566 -8.68 -13.06 4.83
C ASP A 566 -8.65 -14.53 4.41
N TYR A 567 -7.44 -15.03 4.18
CA TYR A 567 -7.21 -16.44 3.88
C TYR A 567 -7.21 -17.35 5.11
N SER A 568 -7.24 -16.78 6.32
CA SER A 568 -7.23 -17.50 7.59
C SER A 568 -8.61 -17.69 8.21
N GLY A 569 -9.61 -16.95 7.73
CA GLY A 569 -10.97 -16.93 8.28
C GLY A 569 -11.08 -16.24 9.65
N THR A 570 -10.06 -15.47 10.04
CA THR A 570 -10.07 -14.69 11.28
C THR A 570 -9.66 -13.23 11.07
N HIS A 571 -8.51 -12.97 10.43
CA HIS A 571 -8.02 -11.61 10.15
C HIS A 571 -7.16 -11.58 8.88
N ASN A 572 -7.28 -10.52 8.08
CA ASN A 572 -6.41 -10.24 6.95
C ASN A 572 -5.04 -9.64 7.39
N LEU A 573 -4.13 -9.38 6.44
CA LEU A 573 -2.79 -8.89 6.77
C LEU A 573 -2.78 -7.46 7.33
N PHE A 574 -3.69 -6.59 6.89
CA PHE A 574 -3.79 -5.21 7.39
C PHE A 574 -4.37 -5.14 8.80
N GLU A 575 -5.14 -6.14 9.22
CA GLU A 575 -5.65 -6.26 10.59
C GLU A 575 -4.60 -6.86 11.53
N LYS A 576 -3.74 -7.76 11.02
CA LYS A 576 -2.68 -8.44 11.79
C LYS A 576 -1.46 -7.54 12.06
N TYR A 577 -1.12 -6.66 11.11
CA TYR A 577 0.12 -5.89 11.12
C TYR A 577 -0.16 -4.39 11.00
N ARG A 578 0.80 -3.54 11.37
CA ARG A 578 0.61 -2.07 11.35
C ARG A 578 0.84 -1.48 9.95
N GLY A 579 0.25 -0.31 9.72
CA GLY A 579 0.28 0.42 8.44
C GLY A 579 1.40 1.45 8.26
N ASN A 580 2.33 1.59 9.22
CA ASN A 580 3.43 2.55 9.09
C ASN A 580 4.60 1.95 8.28
N PHE A 581 5.25 2.75 7.44
CA PHE A 581 6.46 2.35 6.71
C PHE A 581 7.58 2.02 7.70
N GLY A 582 7.81 0.74 7.97
CA GLY A 582 8.75 0.31 9.01
C GLY A 582 8.88 -1.21 9.11
N PRO A 583 9.91 -1.70 9.81
CA PRO A 583 10.21 -3.14 9.86
C PRO A 583 9.06 -3.94 10.47
N GLY A 584 8.64 -5.01 9.79
CA GLY A 584 7.58 -5.91 10.27
C GLY A 584 6.16 -5.37 10.06
N ASN A 585 6.00 -4.43 9.13
CA ASN A 585 4.73 -3.81 8.80
C ASN A 585 4.36 -4.00 7.33
N ILE A 586 3.10 -3.74 7.01
CA ILE A 586 2.57 -3.76 5.64
C ILE A 586 1.85 -2.45 5.33
N VAL A 587 2.20 -1.82 4.22
CA VAL A 587 1.60 -0.54 3.80
C VAL A 587 0.94 -0.70 2.43
N ASN A 588 -0.35 -0.41 2.35
CA ASN A 588 -1.01 -0.20 1.05
C ASN A 588 -0.73 1.23 0.59
N VAL A 589 0.05 1.40 -0.48
CA VAL A 589 0.38 2.73 -1.00
C VAL A 589 -0.72 3.31 -1.90
N GLY A 590 -1.66 2.49 -2.38
CA GLY A 590 -2.77 2.92 -3.23
C GLY A 590 -2.90 2.14 -4.53
N SER A 591 -3.44 2.79 -5.57
CA SER A 591 -3.63 2.21 -6.89
C SER A 591 -2.31 2.03 -7.67
N CYS A 592 -2.36 1.55 -8.92
CA CYS A 592 -1.13 1.31 -9.69
C CYS A 592 -0.27 2.58 -9.88
N VAL A 593 -0.87 3.78 -9.96
CA VAL A 593 -0.11 5.03 -10.08
C VAL A 593 0.60 5.43 -8.78
N ALA A 594 0.17 4.89 -7.64
CA ALA A 594 0.85 5.07 -6.36
C ALA A 594 2.17 4.28 -6.24
N ASN A 595 2.52 3.44 -7.22
CA ASN A 595 3.85 2.80 -7.28
C ASN A 595 5.00 3.82 -7.39
N SER A 596 4.71 5.03 -7.89
CA SER A 596 5.64 6.15 -7.89
C SER A 596 6.14 6.51 -6.49
N HIS A 597 5.33 6.31 -5.44
CA HIS A 597 5.72 6.56 -4.05
C HIS A 597 6.67 5.49 -3.50
N ILE A 598 6.65 4.28 -4.06
CA ILE A 598 7.57 3.20 -3.67
C ILE A 598 8.99 3.54 -4.15
N THR A 599 9.14 3.92 -5.42
CA THR A 599 10.44 4.41 -5.92
C THR A 599 10.81 5.74 -5.27
N GLY A 600 9.82 6.61 -5.03
CA GLY A 600 9.99 7.84 -4.28
C GLY A 600 10.53 7.63 -2.87
N ALA A 601 10.12 6.57 -2.17
CA ALA A 601 10.68 6.21 -0.87
C ALA A 601 12.16 5.83 -0.96
N ALA A 602 12.56 5.03 -1.96
CA ALA A 602 13.96 4.69 -2.19
C ALA A 602 14.82 5.93 -2.53
N MET A 603 14.28 6.84 -3.35
CA MET A 603 14.94 8.13 -3.65
C MET A 603 15.07 9.02 -2.42
N LYS A 604 14.04 9.08 -1.57
CA LYS A 604 14.07 9.81 -0.29
C LYS A 604 15.09 9.21 0.66
N VAL A 605 15.33 7.90 0.63
CA VAL A 605 16.43 7.31 1.41
C VAL A 605 17.78 7.89 0.98
N ALA A 606 18.05 7.96 -0.31
CA ALA A 606 19.28 8.57 -0.84
C ALA A 606 19.38 10.07 -0.53
N ASN A 607 18.28 10.81 -0.72
CA ASN A 607 18.27 12.26 -0.53
C ASN A 607 18.30 12.69 0.95
N ILE A 608 17.49 12.07 1.81
CA ILE A 608 17.36 12.49 3.22
C ILE A 608 18.51 11.92 4.06
N PHE A 609 18.82 10.62 3.93
CA PHE A 609 19.83 9.98 4.79
C PHE A 609 21.25 10.16 4.26
N ALA A 610 21.45 10.02 2.95
CA ALA A 610 22.76 10.20 2.34
C ALA A 610 23.01 11.61 1.81
N LYS A 611 22.05 12.53 1.98
CA LYS A 611 22.16 13.95 1.58
C LYS A 611 22.54 14.13 0.10
N ARG A 612 22.17 13.16 -0.75
CA ARG A 612 22.44 13.24 -2.19
C ARG A 612 21.48 14.22 -2.84
N ASN A 613 21.99 15.05 -3.75
CA ASN A 613 21.13 15.97 -4.48
C ASN A 613 20.20 15.17 -5.39
N LEU A 614 18.90 15.44 -5.30
CA LEU A 614 17.90 14.73 -6.08
C LEU A 614 17.70 15.35 -7.47
N ARG A 615 17.86 16.67 -7.63
CA ARG A 615 17.41 17.37 -8.85
C ARG A 615 18.26 16.98 -10.08
N ALA A 616 17.61 16.45 -11.11
CA ALA A 616 18.25 16.07 -12.39
C ALA A 616 19.51 15.18 -12.23
N ASN A 617 19.49 14.29 -11.23
CA ASN A 617 20.67 13.53 -10.81
C ASN A 617 20.43 12.02 -10.80
N PHE A 618 19.83 11.51 -11.87
CA PHE A 618 19.31 10.14 -11.93
C PHE A 618 20.40 9.08 -11.70
N GLU A 619 21.57 9.24 -12.33
CA GLU A 619 22.67 8.27 -12.28
C GLU A 619 23.19 8.06 -10.86
N GLU A 620 23.53 9.13 -10.14
CA GLU A 620 24.06 9.04 -8.77
C GLU A 620 23.03 8.42 -7.81
N ILE A 621 21.75 8.77 -7.95
CA ILE A 621 20.69 8.25 -7.10
C ILE A 621 20.44 6.78 -7.38
N ALA A 622 20.39 6.37 -8.65
CA ALA A 622 20.25 4.97 -9.04
C ALA A 622 21.44 4.13 -8.58
N ASP A 623 22.67 4.63 -8.73
CA ASP A 623 23.89 3.98 -8.25
C ASP A 623 23.87 3.83 -6.72
N TYR A 624 23.46 4.87 -5.99
CA TYR A 624 23.32 4.79 -4.53
C TYR A 624 22.31 3.71 -4.12
N ILE A 625 21.15 3.65 -4.78
CA ILE A 625 20.11 2.66 -4.49
C ILE A 625 20.62 1.24 -4.81
N LEU A 626 21.23 1.05 -5.98
CA LEU A 626 21.82 -0.22 -6.42
C LEU A 626 22.86 -0.75 -5.43
N ASN A 627 23.67 0.15 -4.85
CA ASN A 627 24.78 -0.25 -3.98
C ASN A 627 24.43 -0.30 -2.49
N ARG A 628 23.37 0.37 -2.03
CA ARG A 628 23.15 0.59 -0.58
C ARG A 628 21.72 0.37 -0.08
N VAL A 629 20.72 0.29 -0.96
CA VAL A 629 19.31 0.15 -0.55
C VAL A 629 18.82 -1.26 -0.84
N GLY A 630 18.71 -2.08 0.20
CA GLY A 630 18.19 -3.45 0.12
C GLY A 630 16.70 -3.44 -0.17
N ALA A 631 16.31 -3.54 -1.43
CA ALA A 631 14.93 -3.55 -1.88
C ALA A 631 14.73 -4.56 -3.01
N VAL A 632 13.52 -5.09 -3.12
CA VAL A 632 13.10 -5.96 -4.22
C VAL A 632 11.61 -5.77 -4.52
N GLY A 633 11.28 -5.69 -5.81
CA GLY A 633 9.90 -5.70 -6.31
C GLY A 633 9.43 -7.12 -6.60
N LEU A 634 8.15 -7.39 -6.37
CA LEU A 634 7.48 -8.64 -6.73
C LEU A 634 6.21 -8.32 -7.53
N ALA A 635 6.17 -8.76 -8.79
CA ALA A 635 4.98 -8.71 -9.63
C ALA A 635 4.50 -10.14 -9.93
N TRP A 636 4.05 -10.84 -8.88
CA TRP A 636 3.72 -12.27 -8.91
C TRP A 636 2.59 -12.61 -9.89
N GLY A 637 1.62 -11.71 -10.05
CA GLY A 637 0.48 -11.88 -10.95
C GLY A 637 0.54 -11.01 -12.21
N ALA A 638 1.74 -10.58 -12.63
CA ALA A 638 1.91 -9.63 -13.72
C ALA A 638 1.31 -10.14 -15.04
N MET A 639 0.55 -9.28 -15.72
CA MET A 639 0.02 -9.55 -17.08
C MET A 639 0.05 -8.35 -18.03
N SER A 640 0.03 -7.13 -17.51
CA SER A 640 -0.19 -5.92 -18.32
C SER A 640 1.12 -5.30 -18.77
N ALA A 641 1.07 -4.59 -19.90
CA ALA A 641 2.17 -3.73 -20.35
C ALA A 641 2.58 -2.69 -19.27
N LYS A 642 1.63 -2.23 -18.45
CA LYS A 642 1.88 -1.35 -17.30
C LYS A 642 2.82 -1.98 -16.28
N ALA A 643 2.67 -3.28 -16.00
CA ALA A 643 3.59 -3.98 -15.09
C ALA A 643 5.03 -4.02 -15.65
N VAL A 644 5.20 -4.10 -16.98
CA VAL A 644 6.51 -4.04 -17.64
C VAL A 644 7.13 -2.66 -17.51
N ALA A 645 6.35 -1.60 -17.72
CA ALA A 645 6.81 -0.21 -17.58
C ALA A 645 7.24 0.11 -16.13
N ILE A 646 6.41 -0.25 -15.14
CA ILE A 646 6.74 -0.13 -13.71
C ILE A 646 8.03 -0.91 -13.41
N GLY A 647 8.10 -2.17 -13.83
CA GLY A 647 9.29 -3.01 -13.61
C GLY A 647 10.56 -2.40 -14.19
N ASN A 648 10.49 -1.86 -15.42
CA ASN A 648 11.63 -1.19 -16.04
C ASN A 648 12.05 0.08 -15.31
N GLY A 649 11.13 0.87 -14.75
CA GLY A 649 11.45 2.05 -13.96
C GLY A 649 12.16 1.70 -12.66
N VAL A 650 11.67 0.67 -11.97
CA VAL A 650 12.28 0.11 -10.76
C VAL A 650 13.68 -0.45 -11.07
N ASN A 651 13.83 -1.22 -12.16
CA ASN A 651 15.12 -1.74 -12.62
C ASN A 651 16.12 -0.62 -12.95
N ARG A 652 15.64 0.48 -13.56
CA ARG A 652 16.48 1.62 -13.92
C ARG A 652 17.03 2.36 -12.69
N LEU A 653 16.35 2.26 -11.55
CA LEU A 653 16.84 2.73 -10.24
C LEU A 653 17.75 1.73 -9.52
N GLY A 654 18.10 0.62 -10.16
CA GLY A 654 18.94 -0.42 -9.55
C GLY A 654 18.22 -1.28 -8.52
N ILE A 655 16.88 -1.29 -8.55
CA ILE A 655 16.08 -2.15 -7.68
C ILE A 655 15.66 -3.39 -8.48
N PRO A 656 15.94 -4.60 -7.99
CA PRO A 656 15.58 -5.84 -8.67
C PRO A 656 14.08 -6.12 -8.61
N VAL A 657 13.54 -6.75 -9.66
CA VAL A 657 12.14 -7.13 -9.80
C VAL A 657 12.02 -8.62 -10.09
N ILE A 658 11.24 -9.33 -9.27
CA ILE A 658 10.84 -10.71 -9.50
C ILE A 658 9.46 -10.69 -10.15
N LEU A 659 9.35 -11.33 -11.31
CA LEU A 659 8.08 -11.54 -12.01
C LEU A 659 7.56 -12.95 -11.68
N GLY A 660 6.24 -13.12 -11.67
CA GLY A 660 5.68 -14.47 -11.66
C GLY A 660 5.90 -15.23 -12.97
N PRO A 661 5.41 -16.47 -13.08
CA PRO A 661 5.73 -17.36 -14.21
C PRO A 661 5.28 -16.80 -15.56
N GLN A 662 4.20 -16.01 -15.58
CA GLN A 662 3.73 -15.36 -16.81
C GLN A 662 4.68 -14.26 -17.30
N GLY A 663 5.60 -13.78 -16.46
CA GLY A 663 6.61 -12.78 -16.78
C GLY A 663 7.52 -13.18 -17.94
N VAL A 664 7.74 -14.48 -18.17
CA VAL A 664 8.50 -14.99 -19.32
C VAL A 664 7.91 -14.51 -20.66
N LYS A 665 6.61 -14.24 -20.71
CA LYS A 665 5.91 -13.72 -21.90
C LYS A 665 6.26 -12.28 -22.24
N TYR A 666 6.91 -11.55 -21.34
CA TYR A 666 7.49 -10.24 -21.65
C TYR A 666 8.82 -10.33 -22.40
N ARG A 667 9.32 -11.56 -22.62
CA ARG A 667 10.46 -11.90 -23.50
C ARG A 667 11.77 -11.24 -23.09
N LYS A 668 11.88 -10.81 -21.84
CA LYS A 668 13.06 -10.12 -21.31
C LYS A 668 13.21 -10.40 -19.83
N ASP A 669 14.41 -10.86 -19.47
CA ASP A 669 14.96 -10.81 -18.12
C ASP A 669 16.29 -10.03 -18.14
N LEU A 670 16.70 -9.54 -16.97
CA LEU A 670 17.97 -8.84 -16.75
C LEU A 670 18.73 -9.60 -15.68
N ARG A 671 19.35 -10.71 -16.10
CA ARG A 671 20.07 -11.63 -15.22
C ARG A 671 21.55 -11.26 -15.22
N GLY A 672 22.13 -11.15 -14.03
CA GLY A 672 23.57 -11.16 -13.87
C GLY A 672 24.12 -12.58 -13.96
N ASP A 673 25.24 -12.70 -14.63
CA ASP A 673 25.97 -13.96 -14.81
C ASP A 673 27.12 -14.03 -13.80
N VAL A 674 27.24 -15.16 -13.12
CA VAL A 674 28.37 -15.46 -12.22
C VAL A 674 29.42 -16.33 -12.89
N GLU A 675 29.07 -16.98 -14.00
CA GLU A 675 29.91 -17.78 -14.89
C GLU A 675 29.68 -17.33 -16.33
N ASN A 676 30.64 -17.47 -17.25
CA ASN A 676 30.46 -17.04 -18.64
C ASN A 676 29.54 -18.04 -19.35
N PRO A 677 28.30 -17.66 -19.74
CA PRO A 677 27.40 -18.58 -20.42
C PRO A 677 27.72 -18.69 -21.92
N TYR A 678 28.61 -17.85 -22.44
CA TYR A 678 29.02 -17.83 -23.83
C TYR A 678 30.32 -18.63 -23.98
N GLU A 679 30.30 -19.70 -24.77
CA GLU A 679 31.51 -20.43 -25.14
C GLU A 679 32.55 -19.47 -25.74
N ASN A 680 33.84 -19.77 -25.49
CA ASN A 680 35.13 -19.13 -25.82
C ASN A 680 35.31 -18.18 -27.05
N ASN A 681 34.29 -17.65 -27.72
CA ASN A 681 34.37 -16.84 -28.93
C ASN A 681 33.20 -15.84 -29.08
N SER A 682 32.73 -15.21 -28.00
CA SER A 682 31.86 -14.03 -28.14
C SER A 682 32.74 -12.79 -28.29
N GLU A 683 32.80 -12.20 -29.48
CA GLU A 683 33.51 -10.94 -29.75
C GLU A 683 32.93 -9.73 -28.99
N ILE A 684 31.78 -9.91 -28.33
CA ILE A 684 31.04 -8.83 -27.65
C ILE A 684 31.49 -8.68 -26.19
N PHE A 685 31.91 -9.76 -25.53
CA PHE A 685 32.25 -9.77 -24.11
C PHE A 685 33.39 -10.74 -23.80
N ASP A 686 34.62 -10.23 -23.72
CA ASP A 686 35.80 -10.99 -23.23
C ASP A 686 35.98 -10.74 -21.73
N TYR A 687 35.46 -11.64 -20.90
CA TYR A 687 35.60 -11.57 -19.44
C TYR A 687 36.57 -12.65 -18.95
N GLY A 688 37.71 -12.23 -18.38
CA GLY A 688 38.59 -13.11 -17.62
C GLY A 688 37.94 -13.58 -16.30
N ARG A 689 38.55 -14.59 -15.65
CA ARG A 689 38.25 -14.97 -14.26
C ARG A 689 39.23 -14.28 -13.30
N LYS A 690 38.74 -13.73 -12.19
CA LYS A 690 39.58 -13.26 -11.06
C LYS A 690 38.94 -13.66 -9.71
N ASN A 691 39.54 -13.22 -8.59
CA ASN A 691 39.26 -13.66 -7.21
C ASN A 691 37.78 -14.00 -6.92
N LEU A 692 37.53 -15.02 -6.09
CA LEU A 692 36.23 -15.67 -5.85
C LEU A 692 35.70 -16.55 -7.01
N GLY A 693 36.47 -16.73 -8.09
CA GLY A 693 36.08 -17.56 -9.23
C GLY A 693 35.00 -16.93 -10.13
N LEU A 694 34.74 -15.63 -9.96
CA LEU A 694 33.71 -14.87 -10.66
C LEU A 694 34.24 -14.24 -11.96
N LEU A 695 33.31 -13.82 -12.83
CA LEU A 695 33.61 -13.01 -14.01
C LEU A 695 34.14 -11.62 -13.62
N ASP A 696 35.13 -11.10 -14.37
CA ASP A 696 35.80 -9.79 -14.16
C ASP A 696 34.89 -8.54 -14.28
N ARG A 697 33.57 -8.74 -14.35
CA ARG A 697 32.52 -7.70 -14.43
C ARG A 697 31.94 -7.29 -13.07
N TRP A 698 32.17 -8.07 -12.02
CA TRP A 698 31.68 -7.76 -10.67
C TRP A 698 32.70 -6.90 -9.92
N LYS A 699 32.68 -5.60 -10.20
CA LYS A 699 33.63 -4.63 -9.63
C LYS A 699 32.94 -3.34 -9.25
N CYS A 700 33.44 -2.71 -8.20
CA CYS A 700 32.97 -1.42 -7.74
C CYS A 700 34.14 -0.43 -7.62
N TYR A 701 33.82 0.86 -7.75
CA TYR A 701 34.76 1.94 -7.50
C TYR A 701 34.63 2.40 -6.04
N ASN A 702 35.76 2.52 -5.36
CA ASN A 702 35.83 3.23 -4.10
C ASN A 702 35.81 4.74 -4.38
N THR A 703 34.69 5.39 -4.08
CA THR A 703 34.50 6.82 -4.32
C THR A 703 35.49 7.73 -3.57
N ALA A 704 36.18 7.24 -2.53
CA ALA A 704 37.11 8.04 -1.74
C ALA A 704 38.51 8.16 -2.38
N ASN A 705 38.99 7.12 -3.06
CA ASN A 705 40.35 7.06 -3.62
C ASN A 705 40.39 6.65 -5.11
N GLY A 706 39.25 6.30 -5.71
CA GLY A 706 39.13 5.89 -7.11
C GLY A 706 39.55 4.45 -7.40
N GLU A 707 39.94 3.67 -6.37
CA GLU A 707 40.38 2.28 -6.56
C GLU A 707 39.22 1.38 -6.98
N ILE A 708 39.50 0.45 -7.89
CA ILE A 708 38.56 -0.59 -8.31
C ILE A 708 38.82 -1.83 -7.45
N PHE A 709 37.76 -2.38 -6.87
CA PHE A 709 37.84 -3.63 -6.10
C PHE A 709 36.77 -4.63 -6.56
N ASP A 710 37.07 -5.91 -6.37
CA ASP A 710 36.15 -7.01 -6.67
C ASP A 710 34.94 -6.94 -5.73
N SER A 711 33.73 -7.03 -6.29
CA SER A 711 32.46 -6.98 -5.56
C SER A 711 31.72 -8.31 -5.67
N GLU A 712 30.86 -8.59 -4.70
CA GLU A 712 29.92 -9.71 -4.74
C GLU A 712 28.77 -9.49 -5.76
N PRO A 713 28.12 -10.56 -6.25
CA PRO A 713 26.97 -10.46 -7.15
C PRO A 713 25.67 -10.10 -6.40
N ALA A 714 25.59 -8.89 -5.86
CA ALA A 714 24.50 -8.42 -5.01
C ALA A 714 23.96 -7.04 -5.46
N PRO A 715 22.76 -6.92 -6.06
CA PRO A 715 21.86 -8.02 -6.42
C PRO A 715 22.36 -8.81 -7.64
N LEU A 716 22.09 -10.11 -7.65
CA LEU A 716 22.49 -11.01 -8.74
C LEU A 716 21.70 -10.75 -10.04
N HIS A 717 20.43 -10.38 -9.93
CA HIS A 717 19.56 -10.13 -11.07
C HIS A 717 18.84 -8.80 -10.87
N LEU A 718 18.60 -8.06 -11.95
CA LEU A 718 17.67 -6.92 -11.93
C LEU A 718 16.26 -7.35 -12.33
N SER A 719 16.10 -8.34 -13.21
CA SER A 719 14.78 -8.89 -13.56
C SER A 719 14.86 -10.39 -13.72
N TYR A 720 13.92 -11.10 -13.11
CA TYR A 720 13.85 -12.56 -13.18
C TYR A 720 12.40 -13.06 -13.08
N ALA A 721 11.98 -13.91 -14.01
CA ALA A 721 10.68 -14.59 -13.93
C ALA A 721 10.78 -15.91 -13.15
N ALA A 722 10.25 -15.91 -11.92
CA ALA A 722 10.23 -17.08 -11.04
C ALA A 722 9.02 -17.98 -11.34
N ASN A 723 9.22 -19.30 -11.20
CA ASN A 723 8.22 -20.32 -11.52
C ASN A 723 7.40 -20.75 -10.31
N THR A 724 7.99 -20.73 -9.10
CA THR A 724 7.34 -21.23 -7.88
C THR A 724 7.45 -20.22 -6.74
N LYS A 725 6.55 -20.36 -5.76
CA LYS A 725 6.62 -19.58 -4.51
C LYS A 725 7.95 -19.80 -3.81
N GLU A 726 8.43 -21.04 -3.75
CA GLU A 726 9.67 -21.41 -3.08
C GLU A 726 10.86 -20.67 -3.70
N GLU A 727 10.92 -20.60 -5.04
CA GLU A 727 11.94 -19.82 -5.76
C GLU A 727 11.85 -18.33 -5.45
N VAL A 728 10.63 -17.76 -5.41
CA VAL A 728 10.41 -16.36 -5.00
C VAL A 728 10.92 -16.10 -3.59
N MET A 729 10.65 -16.99 -2.63
CA MET A 729 11.12 -16.84 -1.24
C MET A 729 12.66 -16.75 -1.20
N LEU A 730 13.35 -17.64 -1.91
CA LEU A 730 14.81 -17.64 -2.00
C LEU A 730 15.32 -16.34 -2.64
N LEU A 731 14.74 -15.95 -3.78
CA LEU A 731 15.16 -14.77 -4.54
C LEU A 731 14.97 -13.47 -3.77
N ILE A 732 13.86 -13.29 -3.04
CA ILE A 732 13.61 -12.05 -2.28
C ILE A 732 14.76 -11.80 -1.29
N SER A 733 15.14 -12.80 -0.50
CA SER A 733 16.22 -12.65 0.50
C SER A 733 17.60 -12.47 -0.11
N LYS A 734 17.85 -13.06 -1.29
CA LYS A 734 19.12 -12.92 -2.00
C LYS A 734 19.25 -11.56 -2.69
N LEU A 735 18.18 -11.10 -3.32
CA LEU A 735 18.15 -9.89 -4.12
C LEU A 735 18.08 -8.60 -3.28
N THR A 736 17.97 -8.69 -1.95
CA THR A 736 18.09 -7.55 -1.02
C THR A 736 19.50 -7.32 -0.47
N LEU A 737 20.43 -8.25 -0.72
CA LEU A 737 21.86 -8.06 -0.41
C LEU A 737 22.45 -6.93 -1.27
N ARG A 738 23.33 -6.13 -0.68
CA ARG A 738 23.96 -4.98 -1.34
C ARG A 738 25.44 -4.86 -1.00
N PRO A 739 26.32 -4.43 -1.92
CA PRO A 739 27.76 -4.35 -1.64
C PRO A 739 28.05 -3.38 -0.49
N GLY A 740 27.26 -2.31 -0.39
CA GLY A 740 27.34 -1.30 0.67
C GLY A 740 26.73 -1.69 2.02
N ASP A 741 26.32 -2.95 2.23
CA ASP A 741 25.86 -3.42 3.54
C ASP A 741 26.99 -3.31 4.57
N ASN A 742 26.74 -2.72 5.74
CA ASN A 742 27.67 -2.84 6.85
C ASN A 742 27.68 -4.28 7.41
N THR A 743 28.70 -4.61 8.20
CA THR A 743 28.93 -5.95 8.74
C THR A 743 27.71 -6.53 9.48
N LYS A 744 27.07 -5.71 10.32
CA LYS A 744 25.86 -6.11 11.06
C LYS A 744 24.65 -6.32 10.15
N GLY A 745 24.46 -5.45 9.16
CA GLY A 745 23.39 -5.55 8.18
C GLY A 745 23.55 -6.80 7.33
N ARG A 746 24.76 -7.05 6.83
CA ARG A 746 25.10 -8.27 6.09
C ARG A 746 24.81 -9.52 6.90
N SER A 747 25.26 -9.57 8.17
CA SER A 747 25.01 -10.70 9.07
C SER A 747 23.51 -10.99 9.27
N ILE A 748 22.68 -9.96 9.39
CA ILE A 748 21.21 -10.13 9.48
C ILE A 748 20.64 -10.68 8.16
N LYS A 749 21.01 -10.10 7.02
CA LYS A 749 20.51 -10.52 5.70
C LYS A 749 20.94 -11.95 5.35
N LEU A 750 22.18 -12.32 5.65
CA LEU A 750 22.66 -13.70 5.50
C LEU A 750 21.91 -14.66 6.41
N SER A 751 21.61 -14.26 7.66
CA SER A 751 20.77 -15.07 8.54
C SER A 751 19.36 -15.29 7.95
N HIS A 752 18.77 -14.27 7.31
CA HIS A 752 17.49 -14.43 6.62
C HIS A 752 17.61 -15.37 5.41
N TYR A 753 18.64 -15.18 4.58
CA TYR A 753 18.88 -16.00 3.39
C TYR A 753 19.06 -17.47 3.73
N ILE A 754 19.90 -17.78 4.74
CA ILE A 754 20.16 -19.15 5.19
C ILE A 754 18.89 -19.79 5.76
N ASP A 755 18.14 -19.08 6.61
CA ASP A 755 16.93 -19.63 7.23
C ASP A 755 15.83 -19.88 6.18
N ILE A 756 15.66 -18.98 5.21
CA ILE A 756 14.75 -19.16 4.08
C ILE A 756 15.21 -20.33 3.21
N TYR A 757 16.51 -20.46 2.93
CA TYR A 757 17.06 -21.58 2.17
C TYR A 757 16.83 -22.92 2.86
N ARG A 758 17.04 -23.01 4.18
CA ARG A 758 16.75 -24.22 4.97
C ARG A 758 15.28 -24.59 4.94
N LYS A 759 14.38 -23.61 4.86
CA LYS A 759 12.93 -23.83 4.84
C LYS A 759 12.37 -24.15 3.45
N TYR A 760 12.88 -23.52 2.40
CA TYR A 760 12.30 -23.57 1.05
C TYR A 760 13.22 -24.12 -0.05
N GLY A 761 14.53 -24.30 0.23
CA GLY A 761 15.52 -24.75 -0.76
C GLY A 761 15.48 -26.25 -1.07
N GLY A 762 14.68 -27.05 -0.36
CA GLY A 762 14.46 -28.47 -0.65
C GLY A 762 15.62 -29.42 -0.33
N LYS A 763 16.79 -28.91 0.06
CA LYS A 763 17.99 -29.72 0.35
C LYS A 763 18.17 -30.14 1.83
N GLY A 764 17.20 -29.83 2.69
CA GLY A 764 17.20 -30.22 4.11
C GLY A 764 17.49 -29.08 5.11
N LYS A 765 17.21 -29.35 6.39
CA LYS A 765 17.16 -28.35 7.48
C LYS A 765 18.53 -27.78 7.88
N TYR A 766 19.62 -28.48 7.57
CA TYR A 766 20.99 -28.09 7.96
C TYR A 766 21.83 -27.65 6.76
N THR A 767 21.22 -27.52 5.58
CA THR A 767 21.94 -27.22 4.34
C THR A 767 22.07 -25.71 4.15
N PHE A 768 23.23 -25.28 3.66
CA PHE A 768 23.52 -23.88 3.34
C PHE A 768 23.35 -23.62 1.83
N PRO A 769 23.10 -22.36 1.42
CA PRO A 769 23.17 -21.98 0.01
C PRO A 769 24.53 -22.32 -0.58
N ASP A 770 24.54 -22.90 -1.79
CA ASP A 770 25.77 -23.34 -2.47
C ASP A 770 26.74 -22.18 -2.79
N ASP A 771 26.25 -20.94 -2.75
CA ASP A 771 26.99 -19.73 -3.08
C ASP A 771 27.11 -18.74 -1.92
N LEU A 772 26.94 -19.23 -0.69
CA LEU A 772 26.98 -18.43 0.54
C LEU A 772 28.34 -17.73 0.73
N ASP A 773 29.42 -18.41 0.39
CA ASP A 773 30.81 -17.94 0.47
C ASP A 773 31.02 -16.62 -0.29
N LYS A 774 30.32 -16.44 -1.42
CA LYS A 774 30.42 -15.24 -2.27
C LYS A 774 29.90 -13.96 -1.60
N PHE A 775 29.14 -14.09 -0.50
CA PHE A 775 28.53 -12.95 0.19
C PHE A 775 29.15 -12.65 1.56
N ILE A 776 30.13 -13.45 2.00
CA ILE A 776 30.85 -13.28 3.27
C ILE A 776 32.18 -12.58 2.96
N ARG A 777 32.31 -11.29 3.32
CA ARG A 777 33.50 -10.48 3.02
C ARG A 777 34.52 -10.54 4.15
N VAL A 778 34.02 -10.59 5.39
CA VAL A 778 34.81 -10.60 6.62
C VAL A 778 34.11 -11.46 7.67
N GLU A 779 34.85 -11.91 8.69
CA GLU A 779 34.30 -12.76 9.76
C GLU A 779 33.06 -12.17 10.43
N GLY A 780 33.01 -10.84 10.60
CA GLY A 780 31.85 -10.18 11.20
C GLY A 780 30.57 -10.27 10.38
N ASP A 781 30.64 -10.57 9.08
CA ASP A 781 29.47 -10.80 8.24
C ASP A 781 28.79 -12.13 8.61
N ILE A 782 29.48 -13.06 9.28
CA ILE A 782 28.94 -14.38 9.63
C ILE A 782 27.86 -14.23 10.72
N PRO A 783 26.66 -14.80 10.54
CA PRO A 783 25.63 -14.85 11.58
C PRO A 783 26.13 -15.55 12.85
N MET A 784 26.15 -14.83 13.99
CA MET A 784 26.66 -15.36 15.26
C MET A 784 26.02 -16.68 15.69
N ALA A 785 24.72 -16.87 15.42
CA ALA A 785 23.98 -18.06 15.84
C ALA A 785 24.37 -19.34 15.07
N MET A 786 25.05 -19.20 13.93
CA MET A 786 25.45 -20.29 13.03
C MET A 786 26.94 -20.21 12.68
N SER A 787 27.73 -19.51 13.51
CA SER A 787 29.13 -19.19 13.18
C SER A 787 30.00 -20.44 13.08
N ASP A 788 29.81 -21.40 13.97
CA ASP A 788 30.63 -22.62 13.99
C ASP A 788 30.35 -23.47 12.74
N GLU A 789 29.06 -23.69 12.41
CA GLU A 789 28.63 -24.42 11.21
C GLU A 789 29.14 -23.79 9.91
N ILE A 790 29.12 -22.46 9.80
CA ILE A 790 29.55 -21.76 8.59
C ILE A 790 31.07 -21.82 8.44
N LYS A 791 31.82 -21.68 9.54
CA LYS A 791 33.29 -21.75 9.53
C LYS A 791 33.84 -23.14 9.20
N GLU A 792 33.06 -24.19 9.38
CA GLU A 792 33.45 -25.54 8.96
C GLU A 792 33.33 -25.76 7.44
N ILE A 793 32.56 -24.91 6.75
CA ILE A 793 32.23 -25.05 5.32
C ILE A 793 33.04 -24.06 4.45
N LEU A 794 33.44 -22.92 5.02
CA LEU A 794 34.37 -21.95 4.42
C LEU A 794 35.82 -22.40 4.62
#